data_AF-F4IAX1-F1
#
_entry.id   AF-F4IAX1-F1
#
_cell.length_a   1.000
_cell.length_b   1.000
_cell.length_c   1.000
_cell.angle_alpha   90.00
_cell.angle_beta   90.00
_cell.angle_gamma   90.00
#
_symmetry.space_group_name_H-M   'P 1'
#
loop_
_entity.id
_entity.type
_entity.pdbx_description
1 polymer ?
#
loop_
_entity_poly.entity_id
_entity_poly.type
_entity_poly.pdbx_seq_one_letter_code
_entity_poly.pdbx_strand_id
1 'polypeptide(L)'
;MAPLHFTILILFSFVIVVSSSSFTPPRHPFDPLTETELKLVRTIINKSYPVGPNHKFTFQYVGLNEPNKSLVLSWYSSPNHTIKPPPRQAFVIARDNGKTREIVLDFSSRAIVSDKIHVGNGYPMLSNDEQEASTELVVKFKPFIDSVAKRGLNVSEIVFTTSTIGWYGETKAEAERVIRLMPFYLDGTVNMYLRPIEGMTIIVNLDEMKVSEFKDRSVVTMPIANGTEYRISKLNPPFGPTLHNAVLLQPDGPGFKVDGHIVRWANWEFHISFDVRAGIVISLASLFDTDVNKYRQVLYKGHLSEMFIPYMDPSDDWYFITYLDCGDFGCGQCAVSLQPYTDCPAGAVFMDGIFAGQDGTPAKIPKVMCIFEKYAGDIMWRHTEAEIPNLEITEVRPDVSLVARIVTTVGNYDYIVDYEFKPSGSIKMGVGLTGVLEVKPVEYIHTSEIKLGEDIHGTIVADNTVGVNHDHFVTFRLHLDIDGTENSFVRNELVTTRSPKSVNTPRKTYWTTKPKTAKTEAEARVKLGLKAEELVVVNPNRKTKHGNEVGYRLLHGSAAGPLLAQDDFPQIRAAFTNYNVWITPYNRSEVWAGGLYADRSQGDDTLAVWSQRNRKIEKEDIVMWYTVGFHHVPSQEDYPTMPTLSGGFELRPTNFFERNPVLKTKPVKVTTARKCTPKND
;
A
#
# COMPACT_ATOMS: atom_id res chain seq x y z
N MET A 1 -58.77 26.45 -60.33
CA MET A 1 -58.55 27.54 -61.30
C MET A 1 -57.57 28.53 -60.70
N ALA A 2 -56.42 28.63 -61.36
CA ALA A 2 -55.39 29.67 -61.37
C ALA A 2 -54.75 30.22 -60.06
N PRO A 3 -53.42 30.49 -60.07
CA PRO A 3 -52.58 30.56 -58.87
C PRO A 3 -51.69 31.83 -58.81
N LEU A 4 -50.68 31.82 -57.91
CA LEU A 4 -49.53 32.75 -57.77
C LEU A 4 -49.85 34.16 -57.18
N HIS A 5 -49.07 34.75 -56.27
CA HIS A 5 -47.61 34.77 -56.18
C HIS A 5 -47.07 34.76 -54.73
N PHE A 6 -45.94 34.06 -54.58
CA PHE A 6 -45.07 33.95 -53.41
C PHE A 6 -44.04 35.09 -53.41
N THR A 7 -43.88 35.78 -52.27
CA THR A 7 -42.67 36.54 -51.94
C THR A 7 -42.47 36.47 -50.42
N ILE A 8 -41.53 35.65 -49.95
CA ILE A 8 -41.08 35.69 -48.55
C ILE A 8 -39.56 35.83 -48.55
N LEU A 9 -39.12 36.96 -47.98
CA LEU A 9 -37.75 37.33 -47.71
C LEU A 9 -37.03 36.26 -46.87
N ILE A 10 -35.85 35.86 -47.33
CA ILE A 10 -34.88 35.09 -46.56
C ILE A 10 -34.10 36.08 -45.68
N LEU A 11 -34.34 36.05 -44.36
CA LEU A 11 -33.48 36.72 -43.37
C LEU A 11 -32.30 35.80 -43.03
N PHE A 12 -31.10 36.20 -43.41
CA PHE A 12 -29.85 35.62 -42.92
C PHE A 12 -29.69 35.94 -41.43
N SER A 13 -29.81 34.94 -40.57
CA SER A 13 -29.38 35.04 -39.16
C SER A 13 -27.94 34.54 -39.05
N PHE A 14 -27.04 35.48 -38.77
CA PHE A 14 -25.66 35.20 -38.35
C PHE A 14 -25.69 34.46 -37.01
N VAL A 15 -25.33 33.18 -37.00
CA VAL A 15 -25.04 32.44 -35.77
C VAL A 15 -23.63 32.82 -35.33
N ILE A 16 -23.54 33.72 -34.33
CA ILE A 16 -22.30 33.96 -33.59
C ILE A 16 -22.08 32.74 -32.69
N VAL A 17 -21.14 31.88 -33.08
CA VAL A 17 -20.62 30.82 -32.20
C VAL A 17 -19.72 31.48 -31.17
N VAL A 18 -20.28 31.80 -30.00
CA VAL A 18 -19.50 32.14 -28.82
C VAL A 18 -18.93 30.83 -28.29
N SER A 19 -17.68 30.55 -28.62
CA SER A 19 -16.89 29.50 -27.99
C SER A 19 -16.63 29.91 -26.53
N SER A 20 -17.54 29.55 -25.64
CA SER A 20 -17.30 29.56 -24.20
C SER A 20 -16.22 28.52 -23.90
N SER A 21 -14.97 28.97 -23.80
CA SER A 21 -13.90 28.21 -23.19
C SER A 21 -14.29 27.92 -21.74
N SER A 22 -14.79 26.70 -21.50
CA SER A 22 -15.06 26.20 -20.16
C SER A 22 -13.75 26.30 -19.38
N PHE A 23 -13.70 27.20 -18.39
CA PHE A 23 -12.54 27.38 -17.53
C PHE A 23 -12.47 26.14 -16.63
N THR A 24 -11.79 25.08 -17.08
CA THR A 24 -11.48 23.94 -16.23
C THR A 24 -10.54 24.45 -15.14
N PRO A 25 -10.92 24.35 -13.86
CA PRO A 25 -10.05 24.76 -12.77
C PRO A 25 -8.67 24.09 -12.93
N PRO A 26 -7.57 24.80 -12.64
CA PRO A 26 -6.25 24.18 -12.66
C PRO A 26 -6.27 22.96 -11.75
N ARG A 27 -5.83 21.82 -12.29
CA ARG A 27 -5.79 20.55 -11.55
C ARG A 27 -4.90 20.66 -10.33
N HIS A 28 -5.24 19.90 -9.28
CA HIS A 28 -4.41 19.85 -8.09
C HIS A 28 -3.03 19.27 -8.47
N PRO A 29 -1.91 19.79 -7.95
CA PRO A 29 -0.57 19.31 -8.27
C PRO A 29 -0.37 17.82 -8.04
N PHE A 30 -1.04 17.25 -7.05
CA PHE A 30 -0.96 15.82 -6.71
C PHE A 30 -2.02 14.94 -7.38
N ASP A 31 -2.94 15.50 -8.19
CA ASP A 31 -3.90 14.66 -8.92
C ASP A 31 -3.16 13.58 -9.71
N PRO A 32 -3.65 12.32 -9.72
CA PRO A 32 -3.06 11.27 -10.51
C PRO A 32 -3.06 11.64 -12.00
N LEU A 33 -2.21 10.98 -12.79
CA LEU A 33 -2.21 11.19 -14.23
C LEU A 33 -3.55 10.76 -14.81
N THR A 34 -4.19 11.66 -15.54
CA THR A 34 -5.45 11.35 -16.22
C THR A 34 -5.25 10.55 -17.49
N GLU A 35 -6.31 9.93 -17.99
CA GLU A 35 -6.30 9.22 -19.28
C GLU A 35 -5.76 10.08 -20.43
N THR A 36 -6.11 11.37 -20.47
CA THR A 36 -5.60 12.32 -21.48
C THR A 36 -4.10 12.58 -21.32
N GLU A 37 -3.61 12.69 -20.09
CA GLU A 37 -2.19 12.88 -19.81
C GLU A 37 -1.39 11.62 -20.17
N LEU A 38 -1.89 10.43 -19.85
CA LEU A 38 -1.26 9.16 -20.23
C LEU A 38 -1.21 8.95 -21.76
N LYS A 39 -2.30 9.27 -22.48
CA LYS A 39 -2.30 9.32 -23.95
C LYS A 39 -1.27 10.30 -24.51
N LEU A 40 -1.10 11.44 -23.85
CA LEU A 40 -0.09 12.43 -24.22
C LEU A 40 1.34 11.93 -23.92
N VAL A 41 1.56 11.23 -22.79
CA VAL A 41 2.83 10.54 -22.50
C VAL A 41 3.20 9.63 -23.65
N ARG A 42 2.31 8.69 -24.00
CA ARG A 42 2.50 7.75 -25.12
C ARG A 42 2.81 8.49 -26.42
N THR A 43 2.06 9.56 -26.72
CA THR A 43 2.25 10.37 -27.93
C THR A 43 3.62 11.06 -27.98
N ILE A 44 4.09 11.61 -26.86
CA ILE A 44 5.39 12.29 -26.78
C ILE A 44 6.52 11.28 -26.93
N ILE A 45 6.45 10.16 -26.20
CA ILE A 45 7.46 9.08 -26.25
C ILE A 45 7.55 8.49 -27.65
N ASN A 46 6.41 8.21 -28.29
CA ASN A 46 6.33 7.62 -29.63
C ASN A 46 7.02 8.46 -30.73
N LYS A 47 7.31 9.75 -30.48
CA LYS A 47 8.09 10.60 -31.42
C LYS A 47 9.57 10.25 -31.44
N SER A 48 10.12 9.81 -30.30
CA SER A 48 11.54 9.48 -30.14
C SER A 48 11.78 7.98 -30.13
N TYR A 49 10.82 7.23 -29.58
CA TYR A 49 10.88 5.78 -29.40
C TYR A 49 9.57 5.17 -29.89
N PRO A 50 9.53 4.64 -31.13
CA PRO A 50 8.32 4.02 -31.65
C PRO A 50 7.79 2.93 -30.71
N VAL A 51 6.51 3.00 -30.40
CA VAL A 51 5.79 2.10 -29.49
C VAL A 51 4.84 1.23 -30.31
N GLY A 52 4.83 -0.07 -30.03
CA GLY A 52 3.92 -1.02 -30.68
C GLY A 52 4.48 -2.44 -30.72
N PRO A 53 3.72 -3.42 -31.24
CA PRO A 53 4.06 -4.84 -31.19
C PRO A 53 5.36 -5.20 -31.92
N ASN A 54 5.81 -4.35 -32.86
CA ASN A 54 7.05 -4.55 -33.61
C ASN A 54 8.26 -3.84 -32.98
N HIS A 55 8.08 -3.20 -31.82
CA HIS A 55 9.09 -2.41 -31.15
C HIS A 55 9.37 -2.97 -29.76
N LYS A 56 10.65 -2.96 -29.37
CA LYS A 56 11.10 -3.42 -28.04
C LYS A 56 11.02 -2.31 -26.97
N PHE A 57 10.20 -1.28 -27.21
CA PHE A 57 9.98 -0.21 -26.25
C PHE A 57 8.72 -0.52 -25.44
N THR A 58 8.87 -0.71 -24.13
CA THR A 58 7.77 -1.01 -23.22
C THR A 58 7.83 -0.10 -22.00
N PHE A 59 6.66 0.18 -21.42
CA PHE A 59 6.50 0.98 -20.21
C PHE A 59 6.35 0.07 -19.00
N GLN A 60 7.17 0.28 -17.97
CA GLN A 60 7.13 -0.49 -16.72
C GLN A 60 6.56 0.35 -15.59
N TYR A 61 6.74 1.67 -15.66
CA TYR A 61 6.11 2.59 -14.73
C TYR A 61 5.83 3.92 -15.43
N VAL A 62 4.64 4.46 -15.21
CA VAL A 62 4.29 5.84 -15.57
C VAL A 62 3.52 6.45 -14.41
N GLY A 63 4.15 7.41 -13.73
CA GLY A 63 3.55 8.10 -12.60
C GLY A 63 3.81 9.60 -12.64
N LEU A 64 3.17 10.32 -11.73
CA LEU A 64 3.42 11.75 -11.56
C LEU A 64 4.88 11.95 -11.11
N ASN A 65 5.62 12.81 -11.81
CA ASN A 65 6.93 13.23 -11.33
C ASN A 65 6.73 14.18 -10.14
N GLU A 66 7.30 13.85 -8.99
CA GLU A 66 7.04 14.56 -7.73
C GLU A 66 7.33 16.07 -7.88
N PRO A 67 6.31 16.94 -7.72
CA PRO A 67 6.51 18.38 -7.81
C PRO A 67 7.42 18.87 -6.68
N ASN A 68 8.11 19.99 -6.91
CA ASN A 68 8.95 20.56 -5.86
C ASN A 68 8.08 21.00 -4.67
N LYS A 69 8.36 20.46 -3.47
CA LYS A 69 7.61 20.73 -2.24
C LYS A 69 7.47 22.23 -1.94
N SER A 70 8.50 23.05 -2.14
CA SER A 70 8.40 24.49 -1.88
C SER A 70 7.39 25.18 -2.80
N LEU A 71 7.32 24.75 -4.07
CA LEU A 71 6.33 25.24 -5.03
C LEU A 71 4.91 24.78 -4.64
N VAL A 72 4.74 23.51 -4.26
CA VAL A 72 3.45 22.99 -3.77
C VAL A 72 2.96 23.79 -2.56
N LEU A 73 3.80 23.96 -1.54
CA LEU A 73 3.44 24.70 -0.33
C LEU A 73 3.14 26.17 -0.61
N SER A 74 3.90 26.81 -1.52
CA SER A 74 3.64 28.20 -1.92
C SER A 74 2.29 28.35 -2.64
N TRP A 75 1.95 27.39 -3.51
CA TRP A 75 0.69 27.35 -4.22
C TRP A 75 -0.48 27.09 -3.26
N TYR A 76 -0.35 26.08 -2.41
CA TYR A 76 -1.38 25.64 -1.47
C TYR A 76 -1.69 26.72 -0.41
N SER A 77 -0.67 27.47 0.02
CA SER A 77 -0.84 28.56 1.01
C SER A 77 -1.34 29.87 0.40
N SER A 78 -1.42 29.98 -0.93
CA SER A 78 -1.83 31.22 -1.59
C SER A 78 -3.35 31.42 -1.52
N PRO A 79 -3.84 32.63 -1.18
CA PRO A 79 -5.27 32.90 -1.16
C PRO A 79 -5.91 32.55 -2.51
N ASN A 80 -6.96 31.74 -2.49
CA ASN A 80 -7.69 31.27 -3.68
C ASN A 80 -6.78 30.65 -4.77
N HIS A 81 -5.64 30.08 -4.40
CA HIS A 81 -4.68 29.48 -5.34
C HIS A 81 -4.25 30.42 -6.47
N THR A 82 -4.04 31.70 -6.15
CA THR A 82 -3.69 32.77 -7.11
C THR A 82 -2.29 32.64 -7.71
N ILE A 83 -1.40 31.89 -7.06
CA ILE A 83 -0.07 31.58 -7.61
C ILE A 83 -0.20 30.43 -8.61
N LYS A 84 0.65 30.41 -9.66
CA LYS A 84 0.68 29.32 -10.63
C LYS A 84 1.06 28.00 -9.94
N PRO A 85 0.32 26.90 -10.13
CA PRO A 85 0.71 25.59 -9.59
C PRO A 85 2.07 25.13 -10.18
N PRO A 86 2.80 24.24 -9.49
CA PRO A 86 4.01 23.63 -10.04
C PRO A 86 3.72 22.95 -11.39
N PRO A 87 4.73 22.85 -12.28
CA PRO A 87 4.56 22.17 -13.56
C PRO A 87 4.16 20.71 -13.33
N ARG A 88 3.12 20.24 -14.03
CA ARG A 88 2.77 18.82 -14.07
C ARG A 88 3.69 18.11 -15.05
N GLN A 89 4.33 17.06 -14.56
CA GLN A 89 5.30 16.25 -15.27
C GLN A 89 5.02 14.78 -15.00
N ALA A 90 5.34 13.90 -15.95
CA ALA A 90 5.31 12.46 -15.71
C ALA A 90 6.74 11.92 -15.65
N PHE A 91 6.97 10.97 -14.74
CA PHE A 91 8.17 10.16 -14.68
C PHE A 91 7.84 8.78 -15.26
N VAL A 92 8.65 8.35 -16.23
CA VAL A 92 8.48 7.11 -16.98
C VAL A 92 9.72 6.27 -16.79
N ILE A 93 9.51 5.02 -16.36
CA ILE A 93 10.52 3.97 -16.45
C ILE A 93 10.10 3.07 -17.61
N ALA A 94 11.00 2.92 -18.57
CA ALA A 94 10.76 2.15 -19.78
C ALA A 94 11.91 1.19 -20.06
N ARG A 95 11.61 0.07 -20.74
CA ARG A 95 12.59 -0.83 -21.33
C ARG A 95 12.68 -0.54 -22.82
N ASP A 96 13.91 -0.39 -23.32
CA ASP A 96 14.22 -0.13 -24.72
C ASP A 96 15.40 -1.01 -25.14
N ASN A 97 15.15 -2.04 -25.93
CA ASN A 97 16.18 -2.95 -26.45
C ASN A 97 17.13 -3.48 -25.35
N GLY A 98 16.56 -3.95 -24.24
CA GLY A 98 17.32 -4.50 -23.10
C GLY A 98 17.91 -3.45 -22.15
N LYS A 99 17.70 -2.16 -22.39
CA LYS A 99 18.15 -1.07 -21.51
C LYS A 99 16.98 -0.43 -20.77
N THR A 100 17.20 -0.06 -19.50
CA THR A 100 16.22 0.70 -18.72
C THR A 100 16.45 2.19 -18.92
N ARG A 101 15.37 2.93 -19.20
CA ARG A 101 15.37 4.38 -19.37
C ARG A 101 14.53 5.06 -18.30
N GLU A 102 15.03 6.19 -17.84
CA GLU A 102 14.38 7.14 -16.94
C GLU A 102 14.05 8.40 -17.72
N ILE A 103 12.77 8.59 -18.03
CA ILE A 103 12.30 9.69 -18.86
C ILE A 103 11.40 10.59 -18.03
N VAL A 104 11.67 11.89 -18.05
CA VAL A 104 10.76 12.92 -17.51
C VAL A 104 10.22 13.73 -18.68
N LEU A 105 8.90 13.86 -18.74
CA LEU A 105 8.21 14.70 -19.72
C LEU A 105 7.44 15.82 -19.03
N ASP A 106 7.35 16.96 -19.70
CA ASP A 106 6.60 18.11 -19.24
C ASP A 106 5.36 18.33 -20.11
N PHE A 107 4.18 18.35 -19.48
CA PHE A 107 2.92 18.45 -20.20
C PHE A 107 2.69 19.83 -20.82
N SER A 108 3.29 20.89 -20.25
CA SER A 108 3.13 22.25 -20.76
C SER A 108 3.94 22.44 -22.04
N SER A 109 5.20 21.99 -22.05
CA SER A 109 6.07 22.04 -23.23
C SER A 109 5.81 20.90 -24.24
N ARG A 110 5.08 19.84 -23.81
CA ARG A 110 4.82 18.62 -24.58
C ARG A 110 6.11 17.96 -25.10
N ALA A 111 7.13 17.96 -24.27
CA ALA A 111 8.46 17.49 -24.61
C ALA A 111 9.08 16.63 -23.50
N ILE A 112 10.01 15.77 -23.90
CA ILE A 112 10.94 15.09 -22.99
C ILE A 112 11.93 16.13 -22.47
N VAL A 113 12.02 16.30 -21.16
CA VAL A 113 12.91 17.26 -20.49
C VAL A 113 14.13 16.59 -19.84
N SER A 114 14.07 15.27 -19.65
CA SER A 114 15.20 14.44 -19.22
C SER A 114 15.01 13.03 -19.78
N ASP A 115 16.09 12.42 -20.27
CA ASP A 115 16.15 11.04 -20.72
C ASP A 115 17.52 10.49 -20.33
N LYS A 116 17.54 9.48 -19.47
CA LYS A 116 18.75 8.85 -18.96
C LYS A 116 18.63 7.35 -19.08
N ILE A 117 19.76 6.68 -19.29
CA ILE A 117 19.85 5.23 -19.18
C ILE A 117 20.28 4.89 -17.76
N HIS A 118 19.51 4.02 -17.08
CA HIS A 118 19.92 3.46 -15.80
C HIS A 118 21.10 2.51 -16.02
N VAL A 119 22.19 2.75 -15.29
CA VAL A 119 23.44 1.95 -15.36
C VAL A 119 23.72 1.19 -14.07
N GLY A 120 22.88 1.33 -13.04
CA GLY A 120 23.02 0.65 -11.76
C GLY A 120 22.56 -0.82 -11.80
N ASN A 121 22.35 -1.39 -10.62
CA ASN A 121 21.79 -2.73 -10.46
C ASN A 121 20.26 -2.68 -10.46
N GLY A 122 19.64 -3.86 -10.59
CA GLY A 122 18.19 -4.05 -10.55
C GLY A 122 17.45 -3.67 -11.84
N TYR A 123 16.22 -4.17 -11.94
CA TYR A 123 15.29 -3.93 -13.04
C TYR A 123 13.99 -3.26 -12.55
N PRO A 124 13.21 -2.66 -13.47
CA PRO A 124 11.89 -2.13 -13.14
C PRO A 124 10.92 -3.25 -12.77
N MET A 125 9.79 -2.86 -12.15
CA MET A 125 8.65 -3.73 -11.92
C MET A 125 8.20 -4.47 -13.19
N LEU A 126 7.62 -5.64 -12.99
CA LEU A 126 7.06 -6.47 -14.04
C LEU A 126 5.76 -5.88 -14.56
N SER A 127 5.53 -5.97 -15.88
CA SER A 127 4.22 -5.69 -16.48
C SER A 127 3.33 -6.93 -16.40
N ASN A 128 2.01 -6.76 -16.47
CA ASN A 128 1.10 -7.90 -16.63
C ASN A 128 1.31 -8.58 -17.99
N ASP A 129 1.50 -7.80 -19.05
CA ASP A 129 1.67 -8.29 -20.42
C ASP A 129 2.87 -9.24 -20.60
N GLU A 130 4.01 -8.97 -19.95
CA GLU A 130 5.18 -9.85 -20.08
C GLU A 130 5.06 -11.12 -19.25
N GLN A 131 4.35 -11.05 -18.11
CA GLN A 131 4.00 -12.23 -17.32
C GLN A 131 3.07 -13.16 -18.11
N GLU A 132 2.04 -12.60 -18.75
CA GLU A 132 1.15 -13.35 -19.64
C GLU A 132 1.92 -13.95 -20.83
N ALA A 133 2.76 -13.16 -21.51
CA ALA A 133 3.57 -13.64 -22.63
C ALA A 133 4.53 -14.78 -22.23
N SER A 134 5.12 -14.71 -21.03
CA SER A 134 5.99 -15.76 -20.51
C SER A 134 5.22 -17.08 -20.27
N THR A 135 3.98 -16.97 -19.79
CA THR A 135 3.09 -18.13 -19.59
C THR A 135 2.74 -18.77 -20.93
N GLU A 136 2.35 -17.97 -21.93
CA GLU A 136 2.04 -18.44 -23.28
C GLU A 136 3.22 -19.14 -23.98
N LEU A 137 4.43 -18.71 -23.67
CA LEU A 137 5.66 -19.31 -24.16
C LEU A 137 5.86 -20.73 -23.57
N VAL A 138 5.71 -20.87 -22.25
CA VAL A 138 5.99 -22.15 -21.56
C VAL A 138 4.96 -23.22 -21.85
N VAL A 139 3.67 -22.88 -21.99
CA VAL A 139 2.63 -23.87 -22.35
C VAL A 139 2.87 -24.51 -23.74
N LYS A 140 3.67 -23.87 -24.60
CA LYS A 140 4.08 -24.38 -25.92
C LYS A 140 5.46 -25.04 -25.91
N PHE A 141 6.18 -25.00 -24.79
CA PHE A 141 7.56 -25.46 -24.67
C PHE A 141 7.61 -26.98 -24.52
N LYS A 142 8.12 -27.68 -25.55
CA LYS A 142 8.10 -29.15 -25.64
C LYS A 142 8.66 -29.87 -24.39
N PRO A 143 9.81 -29.48 -23.81
CA PRO A 143 10.31 -30.11 -22.58
C PRO A 143 9.34 -30.01 -21.39
N PHE A 144 8.63 -28.89 -21.26
CA PHE A 144 7.60 -28.72 -20.23
C PHE A 144 6.41 -29.66 -20.49
N ILE A 145 5.88 -29.67 -21.73
CA ILE A 145 4.78 -30.56 -22.12
C ILE A 145 5.11 -32.04 -21.83
N ASP A 146 6.34 -32.45 -22.13
CA ASP A 146 6.81 -33.82 -21.86
C ASP A 146 6.87 -34.14 -20.36
N SER A 147 7.28 -33.16 -19.55
CA SER A 147 7.37 -33.30 -18.08
C SER A 147 5.98 -33.36 -17.42
N VAL A 148 5.00 -32.67 -18.01
CA VAL A 148 3.58 -32.72 -17.63
C VAL A 148 2.99 -34.09 -17.99
N ALA A 149 3.21 -34.56 -19.22
CA ALA A 149 2.74 -35.87 -19.67
C ALA A 149 3.35 -37.02 -18.85
N LYS A 150 4.64 -36.92 -18.49
CA LYS A 150 5.33 -37.85 -17.59
C LYS A 150 4.67 -37.99 -16.22
N ARG A 151 4.00 -36.94 -15.73
CA ARG A 151 3.23 -36.94 -14.47
C ARG A 151 1.78 -37.42 -14.65
N GLY A 152 1.36 -37.77 -15.87
CA GLY A 152 -0.02 -38.16 -16.17
C GLY A 152 -1.01 -37.00 -16.12
N LEU A 153 -0.53 -35.75 -16.23
CA LEU A 153 -1.33 -34.53 -16.12
C LEU A 153 -1.70 -33.99 -17.50
N ASN A 154 -2.78 -33.21 -17.57
CA ASN A 154 -3.18 -32.51 -18.79
C ASN A 154 -2.63 -31.07 -18.82
N VAL A 155 -1.86 -30.72 -19.85
CA VAL A 155 -1.30 -29.37 -19.98
C VAL A 155 -2.34 -28.26 -20.04
N SER A 156 -3.56 -28.54 -20.52
CA SER A 156 -4.64 -27.54 -20.56
C SER A 156 -5.24 -27.21 -19.19
N GLU A 157 -4.93 -28.00 -18.17
CA GLU A 157 -5.35 -27.80 -16.77
C GLU A 157 -4.23 -27.16 -15.92
N ILE A 158 -3.11 -26.77 -16.56
CA ILE A 158 -2.01 -26.10 -15.87
C ILE A 158 -2.13 -24.59 -16.01
N VAL A 159 -2.02 -23.93 -14.88
CA VAL A 159 -1.92 -22.48 -14.74
C VAL A 159 -0.59 -22.14 -14.07
N PHE A 160 -0.12 -20.91 -14.26
CA PHE A 160 1.16 -20.47 -13.72
C PHE A 160 0.96 -19.26 -12.81
N THR A 161 1.79 -19.17 -11.79
CA THR A 161 2.12 -17.88 -11.18
C THR A 161 3.56 -17.50 -11.51
N THR A 162 3.85 -16.21 -11.45
CA THR A 162 5.18 -15.66 -11.68
C THR A 162 5.85 -15.38 -10.34
N SER A 163 7.10 -15.81 -10.19
CA SER A 163 7.98 -15.42 -9.10
C SER A 163 9.16 -14.61 -9.63
N THR A 164 9.49 -13.50 -8.95
CA THR A 164 10.82 -12.91 -9.06
C THR A 164 11.85 -13.85 -8.41
N ILE A 165 13.11 -13.76 -8.83
CA ILE A 165 14.17 -14.67 -8.35
C ILE A 165 15.20 -14.00 -7.44
N GLY A 166 15.00 -12.74 -7.08
CA GLY A 166 15.90 -11.98 -6.21
C GLY A 166 17.31 -11.81 -6.76
N TRP A 167 18.35 -11.82 -5.92
CA TRP A 167 19.77 -11.81 -6.29
C TRP A 167 20.51 -12.63 -5.23
N TYR A 168 21.46 -13.47 -5.64
CA TYR A 168 22.15 -14.45 -4.78
C TYR A 168 23.67 -14.46 -5.01
N GLY A 169 24.23 -13.29 -5.34
CA GLY A 169 25.67 -13.09 -5.48
C GLY A 169 26.22 -13.24 -6.89
N GLU A 170 25.38 -13.54 -7.87
CA GLU A 170 25.77 -13.52 -9.29
C GLU A 170 26.29 -12.15 -9.72
N THR A 171 27.22 -12.18 -10.67
CA THR A 171 27.88 -10.98 -11.18
C THR A 171 26.98 -10.21 -12.13
N LYS A 172 27.30 -8.93 -12.36
CA LYS A 172 26.56 -8.11 -13.32
C LYS A 172 26.61 -8.65 -14.76
N ALA A 173 27.63 -9.42 -15.12
CA ALA A 173 27.72 -10.06 -16.43
C ALA A 173 26.75 -11.25 -16.58
N GLU A 174 26.34 -11.84 -15.45
CA GLU A 174 25.38 -12.94 -15.36
C GLU A 174 23.96 -12.42 -15.07
N ALA A 175 23.82 -11.14 -14.71
CA ALA A 175 22.54 -10.51 -14.42
C ALA A 175 21.70 -10.38 -15.70
N GLU A 176 20.72 -11.27 -15.82
CA GLU A 176 19.63 -11.18 -16.79
C GLU A 176 18.33 -10.76 -16.11
N ARG A 177 17.41 -10.18 -16.91
CA ARG A 177 16.04 -9.92 -16.48
C ARG A 177 15.22 -11.18 -16.66
N VAL A 178 15.11 -11.96 -15.59
CA VAL A 178 14.52 -13.29 -15.60
C VAL A 178 13.49 -13.45 -14.50
N ILE A 179 12.49 -14.28 -14.77
CA ILE A 179 11.49 -14.71 -13.79
C ILE A 179 11.45 -16.23 -13.73
N ARG A 180 10.93 -16.77 -12.62
CA ARG A 180 10.60 -18.18 -12.48
C ARG A 180 9.10 -18.37 -12.60
N LEU A 181 8.67 -19.27 -13.49
CA LEU A 181 7.27 -19.67 -13.60
C LEU A 181 7.01 -20.91 -12.75
N MET A 182 5.98 -20.84 -11.91
CA MET A 182 5.60 -21.93 -11.01
C MET A 182 4.27 -22.52 -11.48
N PRO A 183 4.24 -23.79 -11.92
CA PRO A 183 3.04 -24.42 -12.45
C PRO A 183 2.15 -25.01 -11.34
N PHE A 184 0.84 -24.89 -11.51
CA PHE A 184 -0.19 -25.44 -10.64
C PHE A 184 -1.23 -26.20 -11.46
N TYR A 185 -1.83 -27.24 -10.87
CA TYR A 185 -2.83 -28.08 -11.55
C TYR A 185 -4.24 -27.83 -11.02
N LEU A 186 -5.19 -27.53 -11.89
CA LEU A 186 -6.56 -27.20 -11.48
C LEU A 186 -7.36 -28.44 -11.04
N ASP A 187 -7.59 -29.39 -11.96
CA ASP A 187 -8.44 -30.58 -11.76
C ASP A 187 -9.72 -30.27 -10.95
N GLY A 188 -10.45 -29.32 -11.52
CA GLY A 188 -11.76 -28.87 -11.06
C GLY A 188 -11.76 -27.73 -10.03
N THR A 189 -10.68 -27.51 -9.28
CA THR A 189 -10.61 -26.39 -8.33
C THR A 189 -10.11 -25.11 -9.00
N VAL A 190 -10.58 -23.96 -8.50
CA VAL A 190 -10.01 -22.64 -8.84
C VAL A 190 -8.92 -22.21 -7.86
N ASN A 191 -8.77 -22.92 -6.74
CA ASN A 191 -7.79 -22.60 -5.73
C ASN A 191 -6.42 -23.18 -6.10
N MET A 192 -5.87 -22.66 -7.21
CA MET A 192 -4.71 -23.22 -7.89
C MET A 192 -3.48 -23.27 -6.99
N TYR A 193 -3.28 -22.26 -6.12
CA TYR A 193 -2.12 -22.15 -5.24
C TYR A 193 -1.96 -23.33 -4.28
N LEU A 194 -3.05 -24.05 -4.00
CA LEU A 194 -3.04 -25.24 -3.16
C LEU A 194 -2.63 -26.52 -3.89
N ARG A 195 -2.31 -26.44 -5.19
CA ARG A 195 -1.96 -27.60 -6.04
C ARG A 195 -0.70 -27.36 -6.87
N PRO A 196 0.44 -27.03 -6.23
CA PRO A 196 1.70 -26.80 -6.91
C PRO A 196 2.22 -28.07 -7.57
N ILE A 197 2.86 -27.92 -8.73
CA ILE A 197 3.65 -28.98 -9.37
C ILE A 197 5.14 -28.65 -9.15
N GLU A 198 5.68 -29.09 -8.02
CA GLU A 198 7.09 -28.90 -7.68
C GLU A 198 8.04 -29.90 -8.38
N GLY A 199 9.34 -29.67 -8.18
CA GLY A 199 10.40 -30.45 -8.80
C GLY A 199 10.78 -29.97 -10.20
N MET A 200 10.32 -28.79 -10.62
CA MET A 200 10.66 -28.18 -11.92
C MET A 200 11.22 -26.76 -11.77
N THR A 201 12.33 -26.49 -12.44
CA THR A 201 12.85 -25.14 -12.66
C THR A 201 12.46 -24.67 -14.05
N ILE A 202 11.78 -23.54 -14.14
CA ILE A 202 11.34 -22.92 -15.39
C ILE A 202 11.71 -21.44 -15.33
N ILE A 203 12.84 -21.06 -15.94
CA ILE A 203 13.30 -19.67 -15.98
C ILE A 203 13.06 -19.09 -17.37
N VAL A 204 12.44 -17.91 -17.41
CA VAL A 204 12.18 -17.16 -18.65
C VAL A 204 12.97 -15.86 -18.61
N ASN A 205 13.77 -15.61 -19.65
CA ASN A 205 14.38 -14.31 -19.89
C ASN A 205 13.35 -13.40 -20.56
N LEU A 206 12.99 -12.30 -19.88
CA LEU A 206 11.91 -11.40 -20.29
C LEU A 206 12.30 -10.46 -21.43
N ASP A 207 13.58 -10.10 -21.56
CA ASP A 207 14.04 -9.22 -22.64
C ASP A 207 14.09 -9.95 -23.99
N GLU A 208 14.43 -11.24 -23.95
CA GLU A 208 14.47 -12.11 -25.12
C GLU A 208 13.17 -12.89 -25.34
N MET A 209 12.29 -12.92 -24.33
CA MET A 209 11.07 -13.72 -24.26
C MET A 209 11.32 -15.18 -24.66
N LYS A 210 12.29 -15.81 -23.98
CA LYS A 210 12.69 -17.21 -24.20
C LYS A 210 12.83 -17.97 -22.88
N VAL A 211 12.59 -19.27 -22.90
CA VAL A 211 12.94 -20.15 -21.77
C VAL A 211 14.47 -20.26 -21.73
N SER A 212 15.10 -19.65 -20.73
CA SER A 212 16.56 -19.65 -20.57
C SER A 212 17.05 -20.89 -19.82
N GLU A 213 16.24 -21.42 -18.90
CA GLU A 213 16.53 -22.65 -18.18
C GLU A 213 15.27 -23.51 -17.99
N PHE A 214 15.41 -24.81 -18.20
CA PHE A 214 14.40 -25.81 -17.86
C PHE A 214 15.05 -27.04 -17.25
N LYS A 215 14.65 -27.42 -16.04
CA LYS A 215 15.11 -28.65 -15.36
C LYS A 215 13.94 -29.36 -14.69
N ASP A 216 13.68 -30.60 -15.06
CA ASP A 216 12.73 -31.51 -14.37
C ASP A 216 13.52 -32.41 -13.40
N ARG A 217 13.56 -32.02 -12.12
CA ARG A 217 14.39 -32.62 -11.06
C ARG A 217 13.74 -33.83 -10.39
N SER A 218 12.46 -33.72 -10.05
CA SER A 218 11.74 -34.72 -9.26
C SER A 218 10.24 -34.70 -9.55
N VAL A 219 9.57 -35.83 -9.32
CA VAL A 219 8.11 -35.92 -9.32
C VAL A 219 7.68 -36.08 -7.87
N VAL A 220 6.86 -35.15 -7.38
CA VAL A 220 6.36 -35.14 -6.00
C VAL A 220 4.86 -35.40 -5.96
N THR A 221 4.36 -35.92 -4.84
CA THR A 221 2.93 -36.14 -4.62
C THR A 221 2.23 -34.79 -4.47
N MET A 222 1.35 -34.47 -5.41
CA MET A 222 0.59 -33.22 -5.42
C MET A 222 -0.61 -33.30 -4.46
N PRO A 223 -0.95 -32.22 -3.74
CA PRO A 223 -2.17 -32.12 -2.95
C PRO A 223 -3.44 -32.41 -3.76
N ILE A 224 -4.44 -32.97 -3.07
CA ILE A 224 -5.75 -33.27 -3.65
C ILE A 224 -6.56 -31.98 -3.88
N ALA A 225 -7.44 -31.98 -4.89
CA ALA A 225 -8.32 -30.84 -5.17
C ALA A 225 -9.49 -30.70 -4.19
N ASN A 226 -9.93 -31.82 -3.60
CA ASN A 226 -11.10 -31.85 -2.75
C ASN A 226 -10.86 -31.04 -1.47
N GLY A 227 -11.85 -30.24 -1.05
CA GLY A 227 -11.74 -29.39 0.14
C GLY A 227 -11.07 -28.03 -0.08
N THR A 228 -10.72 -27.66 -1.31
CA THR A 228 -10.01 -26.41 -1.62
C THR A 228 -10.90 -25.25 -2.10
N GLU A 229 -12.16 -25.52 -2.45
CA GLU A 229 -13.09 -24.53 -3.01
C GLU A 229 -13.54 -23.50 -1.96
N TYR A 230 -13.58 -22.22 -2.34
CA TYR A 230 -14.00 -21.12 -1.46
C TYR A 230 -15.23 -20.37 -1.99
N ARG A 231 -15.65 -20.63 -3.23
CA ARG A 231 -16.82 -19.96 -3.83
C ARG A 231 -18.10 -20.56 -3.28
N ILE A 232 -18.89 -19.73 -2.60
CA ILE A 232 -20.18 -20.12 -2.02
C ILE A 232 -21.11 -20.82 -3.03
N SER A 233 -21.06 -20.44 -4.32
CA SER A 233 -21.88 -21.03 -5.38
C SER A 233 -21.51 -22.47 -5.77
N LYS A 234 -20.37 -22.98 -5.26
CA LYS A 234 -19.83 -24.32 -5.52
C LYS A 234 -19.75 -25.19 -4.27
N LEU A 235 -20.00 -24.62 -3.10
CA LEU A 235 -20.03 -25.34 -1.83
C LEU A 235 -21.39 -26.00 -1.59
N ASN A 236 -21.38 -27.11 -0.85
CA ASN A 236 -22.59 -27.80 -0.42
C ASN A 236 -22.91 -27.43 1.05
N PRO A 237 -24.20 -27.36 1.45
CA PRO A 237 -24.60 -27.22 2.85
C PRO A 237 -24.04 -28.33 3.77
N PRO A 238 -23.99 -28.11 5.10
CA PRO A 238 -24.60 -27.01 5.85
C PRO A 238 -23.74 -25.73 5.84
N PHE A 239 -24.40 -24.58 5.71
CA PHE A 239 -23.78 -23.27 5.90
C PHE A 239 -24.08 -22.72 7.29
N GLY A 240 -23.09 -22.11 7.95
CA GLY A 240 -23.28 -21.46 9.24
C GLY A 240 -22.00 -20.81 9.79
N PRO A 241 -22.10 -20.02 10.87
CA PRO A 241 -23.35 -19.58 11.51
C PRO A 241 -24.12 -18.56 10.66
N THR A 242 -25.45 -18.52 10.78
CA THR A 242 -26.26 -17.49 10.10
C THR A 242 -26.08 -16.14 10.78
N LEU A 243 -25.73 -15.11 10.00
CA LEU A 243 -25.67 -13.73 10.45
C LEU A 243 -26.96 -13.00 10.09
N HIS A 244 -27.44 -12.13 10.99
CA HIS A 244 -28.60 -11.29 10.71
C HIS A 244 -28.21 -10.11 9.81
N ASN A 245 -29.00 -9.88 8.77
CA ASN A 245 -28.82 -8.73 7.89
C ASN A 245 -28.98 -7.41 8.68
N ALA A 246 -28.13 -6.43 8.36
CA ALA A 246 -28.16 -5.10 8.94
C ALA A 246 -28.10 -4.03 7.83
N VAL A 247 -28.73 -2.87 8.08
CA VAL A 247 -28.68 -1.72 7.18
C VAL A 247 -28.19 -0.51 7.95
N LEU A 248 -27.14 0.13 7.44
CA LEU A 248 -26.69 1.44 7.89
C LEU A 248 -27.26 2.49 6.94
N LEU A 249 -27.97 3.49 7.49
CA LEU A 249 -28.57 4.57 6.72
C LEU A 249 -28.09 5.92 7.26
N GLN A 250 -27.60 6.77 6.34
CA GLN A 250 -27.26 8.16 6.62
C GLN A 250 -28.30 9.06 5.96
N PRO A 251 -29.33 9.55 6.70
CA PRO A 251 -30.47 10.24 6.10
C PRO A 251 -30.08 11.53 5.38
N ASP A 252 -29.01 12.18 5.82
CA ASP A 252 -28.48 13.43 5.26
C ASP A 252 -27.32 13.20 4.27
N GLY A 253 -27.06 11.93 3.91
CA GLY A 253 -25.88 11.51 3.14
C GLY A 253 -24.61 11.38 3.99
N PRO A 254 -23.47 11.07 3.35
CA PRO A 254 -22.19 10.95 4.04
C PRO A 254 -21.72 12.30 4.61
N GLY A 255 -21.04 12.27 5.76
CA GLY A 255 -20.47 13.46 6.41
C GLY A 255 -19.23 14.03 5.70
N PHE A 256 -18.76 13.38 4.64
CA PHE A 256 -17.62 13.82 3.83
C PHE A 256 -18.04 14.32 2.45
N LYS A 257 -17.23 15.21 1.88
CA LYS A 257 -17.34 15.67 0.50
C LYS A 257 -16.05 15.36 -0.25
N VAL A 258 -16.20 14.90 -1.48
CA VAL A 258 -15.09 14.66 -2.41
C VAL A 258 -15.22 15.66 -3.56
N ASP A 259 -14.26 16.56 -3.69
CA ASP A 259 -14.15 17.53 -4.79
C ASP A 259 -12.91 17.19 -5.64
N GLY A 260 -13.14 16.48 -6.75
CA GLY A 260 -12.07 15.82 -7.49
C GLY A 260 -11.39 14.75 -6.62
N HIS A 261 -10.19 15.06 -6.15
CA HIS A 261 -9.38 14.23 -5.27
C HIS A 261 -9.19 14.84 -3.87
N ILE A 262 -9.85 15.97 -3.58
CA ILE A 262 -9.79 16.61 -2.26
C ILE A 262 -10.95 16.08 -1.42
N VAL A 263 -10.62 15.49 -0.28
CA VAL A 263 -11.58 14.96 0.69
C VAL A 263 -11.68 15.92 1.87
N ARG A 264 -12.91 16.32 2.19
CA ARG A 264 -13.24 17.15 3.36
C ARG A 264 -14.21 16.41 4.24
N TRP A 265 -13.84 16.20 5.50
CA TRP A 265 -14.66 15.44 6.43
C TRP A 265 -14.43 15.89 7.87
N ALA A 266 -15.51 16.15 8.61
CA ALA A 266 -15.43 16.68 9.96
C ALA A 266 -14.47 17.89 10.05
N ASN A 267 -13.32 17.72 10.69
CA ASN A 267 -12.26 18.71 10.78
C ASN A 267 -11.04 18.40 9.89
N TRP A 268 -11.06 17.36 9.06
CA TRP A 268 -9.96 17.00 8.16
C TRP A 268 -10.17 17.53 6.73
N GLU A 269 -9.08 17.95 6.11
CA GLU A 269 -8.93 18.13 4.68
C GLU A 269 -7.66 17.39 4.23
N PHE A 270 -7.75 16.57 3.18
CA PHE A 270 -6.61 15.89 2.58
C PHE A 270 -6.85 15.62 1.09
N HIS A 271 -5.80 15.29 0.37
CA HIS A 271 -5.84 14.84 -1.02
C HIS A 271 -5.57 13.34 -1.10
N ILE A 272 -6.31 12.63 -1.95
CA ILE A 272 -6.13 11.20 -2.23
C ILE A 272 -5.70 11.00 -3.68
N SER A 273 -4.69 10.19 -3.95
CA SER A 273 -4.31 9.79 -5.31
C SER A 273 -4.00 8.31 -5.42
N PHE A 274 -3.88 7.87 -6.66
CA PHE A 274 -3.48 6.53 -7.05
C PHE A 274 -2.13 6.59 -7.76
N ASP A 275 -1.22 5.71 -7.36
CA ASP A 275 0.06 5.47 -8.02
C ASP A 275 0.19 3.97 -8.34
N VAL A 276 0.72 3.64 -9.52
CA VAL A 276 0.78 2.24 -9.99
C VAL A 276 1.73 1.37 -9.15
N ARG A 277 2.74 1.98 -8.51
CA ARG A 277 3.65 1.26 -7.62
C ARG A 277 3.15 1.24 -6.18
N ALA A 278 2.72 2.38 -5.64
CA ALA A 278 2.32 2.49 -4.23
C ALA A 278 0.87 2.08 -3.92
N GLY A 279 -0.02 2.16 -4.91
CA GLY A 279 -1.46 2.11 -4.68
C GLY A 279 -2.02 3.45 -4.21
N ILE A 280 -2.71 3.46 -3.07
CA ILE A 280 -3.27 4.68 -2.48
C ILE A 280 -2.18 5.60 -1.89
N VAL A 281 -2.29 6.90 -2.16
CA VAL A 281 -1.40 7.94 -1.61
C VAL A 281 -2.25 9.03 -0.98
N ILE A 282 -1.96 9.38 0.28
CA ILE A 282 -2.59 10.51 0.96
C ILE A 282 -1.62 11.69 1.01
N SER A 283 -2.07 12.89 0.64
CA SER A 283 -1.25 14.10 0.66
C SER A 283 -1.95 15.27 1.35
N LEU A 284 -1.15 16.21 1.89
CA LEU A 284 -1.60 17.47 2.49
C LEU A 284 -2.66 17.32 3.61
N ALA A 285 -2.61 16.22 4.37
CA ALA A 285 -3.58 16.00 5.44
C ALA A 285 -3.40 17.03 6.56
N SER A 286 -4.42 17.87 6.70
CA SER A 286 -4.49 18.99 7.62
C SER A 286 -5.79 18.93 8.39
N LEU A 287 -5.75 19.28 9.67
CA LEU A 287 -6.92 19.30 10.52
C LEU A 287 -7.24 20.71 11.00
N PHE A 288 -8.52 21.04 11.06
CA PHE A 288 -9.04 22.30 11.54
C PHE A 288 -9.11 22.31 13.07
N ASP A 289 -8.27 23.14 13.68
CA ASP A 289 -8.25 23.35 15.11
C ASP A 289 -9.18 24.53 15.46
N THR A 290 -10.27 24.22 16.15
CA THR A 290 -11.31 25.20 16.50
C THR A 290 -10.83 26.21 17.55
N ASP A 291 -9.86 25.85 18.41
CA ASP A 291 -9.37 26.75 19.46
C ASP A 291 -8.46 27.84 18.87
N VAL A 292 -7.76 27.57 17.76
CA VAL A 292 -6.93 28.58 17.04
C VAL A 292 -7.52 29.03 15.71
N ASN A 293 -8.68 28.49 15.32
CA ASN A 293 -9.45 28.82 14.11
C ASN A 293 -8.62 28.72 12.81
N LYS A 294 -7.88 27.61 12.64
CA LYS A 294 -6.99 27.39 11.49
C LYS A 294 -6.84 25.91 11.17
N TYR A 295 -6.66 25.58 9.89
CA TYR A 295 -6.10 24.29 9.48
C TYR A 295 -4.61 24.20 9.84
N ARG A 296 -4.22 23.08 10.43
CA ARG A 296 -2.86 22.78 10.87
C ARG A 296 -2.40 21.49 10.20
N GLN A 297 -1.24 21.55 9.56
CA GLN A 297 -0.67 20.43 8.81
C GLN A 297 -0.20 19.32 9.75
N VAL A 298 -0.32 18.07 9.29
CA VAL A 298 0.15 16.88 10.00
C VAL A 298 0.96 15.97 9.08
N LEU A 299 0.40 15.57 7.93
CA LEU A 299 1.03 14.64 7.00
C LEU A 299 1.06 15.26 5.61
N TYR A 300 2.27 15.62 5.13
CA TYR A 300 2.47 16.14 3.79
C TYR A 300 2.21 15.07 2.73
N LYS A 301 2.73 13.86 2.93
CA LYS A 301 2.53 12.72 2.04
C LYS A 301 2.72 11.38 2.77
N GLY A 302 1.77 10.46 2.65
CA GLY A 302 1.81 9.11 3.21
C GLY A 302 1.42 8.06 2.16
N HIS A 303 2.19 6.98 2.05
CA HIS A 303 1.88 5.83 1.19
C HIS A 303 2.65 4.58 1.65
N LEU A 304 2.23 3.43 1.13
CA LEU A 304 3.01 2.20 1.17
C LEU A 304 4.25 2.36 0.27
N SER A 305 5.44 2.18 0.84
CA SER A 305 6.71 2.34 0.14
C SER A 305 7.24 1.03 -0.39
N GLU A 306 7.16 -0.03 0.41
CA GLU A 306 7.55 -1.38 0.00
C GLU A 306 6.90 -2.44 0.89
N MET A 307 6.78 -3.65 0.35
CA MET A 307 6.44 -4.85 1.09
C MET A 307 7.54 -5.90 0.91
N PHE A 308 7.85 -6.68 1.94
CA PHE A 308 8.83 -7.77 1.85
C PHE A 308 8.27 -9.07 2.44
N ILE A 309 8.21 -10.11 1.61
CA ILE A 309 7.61 -11.42 1.94
C ILE A 309 8.67 -12.53 1.76
N PRO A 310 9.58 -12.73 2.73
CA PRO A 310 10.53 -13.83 2.68
C PRO A 310 9.91 -15.14 3.15
N TYR A 311 10.04 -16.19 2.34
CA TYR A 311 9.75 -17.56 2.74
C TYR A 311 10.97 -18.23 3.39
N MET A 312 10.71 -19.19 4.28
CA MET A 312 11.74 -19.80 5.13
C MET A 312 12.11 -21.22 4.71
N ASP A 313 11.84 -21.61 3.46
CA ASP A 313 12.26 -22.89 2.89
C ASP A 313 13.50 -22.68 1.98
N PRO A 314 14.67 -23.22 2.36
CA PRO A 314 15.92 -23.02 1.64
C PRO A 314 16.10 -23.96 0.43
N SER A 315 15.10 -24.79 0.11
CA SER A 315 15.19 -25.74 -1.00
C SER A 315 15.18 -25.04 -2.36
N ASP A 316 15.65 -25.78 -3.36
CA ASP A 316 15.68 -25.41 -4.77
C ASP A 316 14.35 -24.89 -5.34
N ASP A 317 13.21 -25.26 -4.75
CA ASP A 317 11.88 -24.83 -5.18
C ASP A 317 11.37 -23.57 -4.45
N TRP A 318 12.04 -23.13 -3.39
CA TRP A 318 11.55 -22.05 -2.52
C TRP A 318 12.56 -20.94 -2.21
N TYR A 319 13.87 -21.22 -2.23
CA TYR A 319 14.88 -20.29 -1.68
C TYR A 319 14.80 -18.87 -2.25
N PHE A 320 14.32 -18.73 -3.49
CA PHE A 320 14.22 -17.47 -4.22
C PHE A 320 12.96 -16.66 -3.88
N ILE A 321 11.95 -17.26 -3.26
CA ILE A 321 10.63 -16.67 -3.00
C ILE A 321 10.73 -15.67 -1.84
N THR A 322 11.09 -14.43 -2.20
CA THR A 322 11.38 -13.33 -1.27
C THR A 322 10.87 -12.01 -1.85
N TYR A 323 9.56 -11.95 -2.07
CA TYR A 323 8.92 -10.92 -2.90
C TYR A 323 9.10 -9.51 -2.32
N LEU A 324 9.37 -8.55 -3.21
CA LEU A 324 9.25 -7.13 -2.92
C LEU A 324 8.01 -6.58 -3.63
N ASP A 325 6.81 -6.89 -3.15
CA ASP A 325 5.57 -6.79 -3.93
C ASP A 325 5.39 -5.45 -4.67
N CYS A 326 5.64 -4.32 -4.01
CA CYS A 326 5.45 -3.03 -4.67
C CYS A 326 6.55 -2.75 -5.68
N GLY A 327 7.81 -3.07 -5.37
CA GLY A 327 8.95 -2.88 -6.27
C GLY A 327 9.00 -3.85 -7.46
N ASP A 328 8.56 -5.08 -7.24
CA ASP A 328 8.61 -6.18 -8.21
C ASP A 328 7.36 -6.22 -9.09
N PHE A 329 6.15 -6.04 -8.52
CA PHE A 329 4.88 -6.20 -9.24
C PHE A 329 4.02 -4.94 -9.29
N GLY A 330 4.25 -3.99 -8.39
CA GLY A 330 3.48 -2.75 -8.27
C GLY A 330 2.17 -2.95 -7.51
N CYS A 331 2.13 -2.51 -6.25
CA CYS A 331 0.95 -2.68 -5.39
C CYS A 331 -0.31 -1.97 -5.95
N GLY A 332 -0.14 -0.90 -6.75
CA GLY A 332 -1.25 -0.28 -7.48
C GLY A 332 -1.67 -1.06 -8.73
N GLN A 333 -0.73 -1.62 -9.48
CA GLN A 333 -1.00 -2.51 -10.62
C GLN A 333 -1.76 -3.77 -10.19
N CYS A 334 -1.40 -4.32 -9.03
CA CYS A 334 -2.03 -5.47 -8.39
C CYS A 334 -3.32 -5.13 -7.63
N ALA A 335 -3.73 -3.86 -7.58
CA ALA A 335 -4.96 -3.47 -6.91
C ALA A 335 -6.20 -3.95 -7.65
N VAL A 336 -7.20 -4.41 -6.91
CA VAL A 336 -8.41 -5.02 -7.46
C VAL A 336 -9.62 -4.10 -7.36
N SER A 337 -10.62 -4.34 -8.21
CA SER A 337 -11.91 -3.66 -8.11
C SER A 337 -12.66 -4.10 -6.85
N LEU A 338 -12.85 -3.16 -5.92
CA LEU A 338 -13.55 -3.40 -4.66
C LEU A 338 -15.03 -3.74 -4.91
N GLN A 339 -15.50 -4.80 -4.28
CA GLN A 339 -16.87 -5.29 -4.32
C GLN A 339 -17.76 -4.44 -3.39
N PRO A 340 -18.71 -3.64 -3.93
CA PRO A 340 -19.58 -2.81 -3.09
C PRO A 340 -20.40 -3.64 -2.11
N TYR A 341 -20.62 -3.10 -0.91
CA TYR A 341 -21.32 -3.72 0.22
C TYR A 341 -20.57 -4.87 0.91
N THR A 342 -19.46 -5.34 0.33
CA THR A 342 -18.60 -6.39 0.91
C THR A 342 -17.27 -5.78 1.36
N ASP A 343 -16.47 -5.29 0.41
CA ASP A 343 -15.16 -4.68 0.72
C ASP A 343 -15.32 -3.28 1.31
N CYS A 344 -16.40 -2.59 0.94
CA CYS A 344 -16.75 -1.26 1.42
C CYS A 344 -18.25 -1.18 1.76
N PRO A 345 -18.63 -0.55 2.87
CA PRO A 345 -20.02 -0.53 3.33
C PRO A 345 -20.92 0.32 2.42
N ALA A 346 -22.23 0.23 2.67
CA ALA A 346 -23.20 1.14 2.05
C ALA A 346 -22.85 2.61 2.34
N GLY A 347 -23.01 3.47 1.34
CA GLY A 347 -22.65 4.90 1.42
C GLY A 347 -21.20 5.22 1.06
N ALA A 348 -20.36 4.22 0.76
CA ALA A 348 -19.02 4.43 0.28
C ALA A 348 -18.99 5.16 -1.08
N VAL A 349 -18.06 6.11 -1.23
CA VAL A 349 -17.71 6.72 -2.52
C VAL A 349 -16.52 5.96 -3.09
N PHE A 350 -16.63 5.50 -4.34
CA PHE A 350 -15.57 4.78 -5.03
C PHE A 350 -14.80 5.68 -5.99
N MET A 351 -13.52 5.41 -6.15
CA MET A 351 -12.63 6.08 -7.09
C MET A 351 -11.95 5.05 -7.99
N ASP A 352 -11.79 5.40 -9.26
CA ASP A 352 -11.11 4.56 -10.26
C ASP A 352 -9.61 4.84 -10.25
N GLY A 353 -8.81 3.80 -10.48
CA GLY A 353 -7.37 3.91 -10.74
C GLY A 353 -7.11 3.89 -12.24
N ILE A 354 -6.20 4.73 -12.72
CA ILE A 354 -5.78 4.74 -14.13
C ILE A 354 -4.27 4.75 -14.16
N PHE A 355 -3.68 3.85 -14.95
CA PHE A 355 -2.24 3.74 -15.17
C PHE A 355 -1.94 3.43 -16.64
N ALA A 356 -0.67 3.44 -17.04
CA ALA A 356 -0.26 3.01 -18.38
C ALA A 356 0.05 1.52 -18.40
N GLY A 357 -0.55 0.76 -19.32
CA GLY A 357 -0.13 -0.61 -19.61
C GLY A 357 1.23 -0.66 -20.31
N GLN A 358 1.70 -1.87 -20.66
CA GLN A 358 3.03 -2.08 -21.22
C GLN A 358 3.30 -1.27 -22.51
N ASP A 359 2.28 -1.00 -23.33
CA ASP A 359 2.37 -0.24 -24.58
C ASP A 359 2.05 1.27 -24.39
N GLY A 360 1.94 1.73 -23.16
CA GLY A 360 1.59 3.10 -22.81
C GLY A 360 0.09 3.42 -22.95
N THR A 361 -0.76 2.47 -23.35
CA THR A 361 -2.20 2.66 -23.42
C THR A 361 -2.78 2.75 -22.01
N PRO A 362 -3.66 3.71 -21.71
CA PRO A 362 -4.27 3.81 -20.39
C PRO A 362 -5.13 2.58 -20.05
N ALA A 363 -4.84 1.94 -18.93
CA ALA A 363 -5.64 0.89 -18.31
C ALA A 363 -6.38 1.47 -17.09
N LYS A 364 -7.63 1.03 -16.89
CA LYS A 364 -8.48 1.49 -15.77
C LYS A 364 -8.88 0.33 -14.88
N ILE A 365 -8.65 0.48 -13.58
CA ILE A 365 -9.22 -0.40 -12.55
C ILE A 365 -10.41 0.35 -11.92
N PRO A 366 -11.66 -0.03 -12.24
CA PRO A 366 -12.81 0.65 -11.67
C PRO A 366 -12.90 0.37 -10.17
N LYS A 367 -13.37 1.34 -9.38
CA LYS A 367 -13.62 1.18 -7.93
C LYS A 367 -12.42 0.62 -7.14
N VAL A 368 -11.21 1.03 -7.49
CA VAL A 368 -9.98 0.52 -6.86
C VAL A 368 -9.79 1.05 -5.44
N MET A 369 -10.33 2.24 -5.16
CA MET A 369 -10.33 2.83 -3.82
C MET A 369 -11.76 3.13 -3.39
N CYS A 370 -12.03 3.09 -2.10
CA CYS A 370 -13.28 3.58 -1.54
C CYS A 370 -13.05 4.45 -0.30
N ILE A 371 -13.97 5.39 -0.09
CA ILE A 371 -14.00 6.29 1.06
C ILE A 371 -15.35 6.10 1.75
N PHE A 372 -15.33 5.85 3.06
CA PHE A 372 -16.56 5.68 3.84
C PHE A 372 -16.37 6.11 5.29
N GLU A 373 -17.48 6.45 5.95
CA GLU A 373 -17.48 6.66 7.39
C GLU A 373 -17.72 5.32 8.10
N LYS A 374 -16.89 5.02 9.10
CA LYS A 374 -17.04 3.86 9.97
C LYS A 374 -17.85 4.26 11.20
N TYR A 375 -19.01 3.64 11.33
CA TYR A 375 -19.90 3.74 12.48
C TYR A 375 -19.99 2.37 13.15
N ALA A 376 -19.50 2.22 14.38
CA ALA A 376 -19.90 1.13 15.28
C ALA A 376 -19.11 1.17 16.59
N GLY A 377 -19.82 1.04 17.71
CA GLY A 377 -19.35 0.54 19.02
C GLY A 377 -18.31 1.35 19.79
N ASP A 378 -17.43 2.06 19.08
CA ASP A 378 -16.33 2.80 19.65
C ASP A 378 -16.82 4.08 20.33
N ILE A 379 -16.16 4.41 21.43
CA ILE A 379 -16.47 5.56 22.27
C ILE A 379 -15.37 6.60 22.05
N MET A 380 -15.76 7.77 21.53
CA MET A 380 -14.85 8.89 21.33
C MET A 380 -14.28 9.37 22.66
N TRP A 381 -15.14 9.47 23.68
CA TRP A 381 -14.80 9.61 25.10
C TRP A 381 -16.05 9.43 25.98
N ARG A 382 -15.87 9.11 27.26
CA ARG A 382 -16.95 9.00 28.25
C ARG A 382 -16.48 9.32 29.67
N HIS A 383 -17.41 9.72 30.54
CA HIS A 383 -17.21 9.75 31.98
C HIS A 383 -18.54 9.59 32.72
N THR A 384 -18.50 8.96 33.90
CA THR A 384 -19.61 8.91 34.85
C THR A 384 -19.10 9.48 36.18
N GLU A 385 -19.67 10.59 36.62
CA GLU A 385 -19.40 11.21 37.93
C GLU A 385 -20.54 10.82 38.89
N ALA A 386 -20.18 10.14 39.97
CA ALA A 386 -21.11 9.63 40.98
C ALA A 386 -20.64 9.89 42.42
N GLU A 387 -19.48 10.53 42.60
CA GLU A 387 -18.90 10.82 43.92
C GLU A 387 -19.45 12.11 44.52
N ILE A 388 -20.06 12.97 43.70
CA ILE A 388 -20.73 14.19 44.18
C ILE A 388 -22.04 13.78 44.87
N PRO A 389 -22.22 14.04 46.18
CA PRO A 389 -23.40 13.60 46.91
C PRO A 389 -24.71 14.06 46.23
N ASN A 390 -25.61 13.09 45.98
CA ASN A 390 -26.90 13.27 45.30
C ASN A 390 -26.82 13.73 43.83
N LEU A 391 -25.68 13.52 43.16
CA LEU A 391 -25.51 13.86 41.75
C LEU A 391 -24.81 12.71 41.00
N GLU A 392 -25.55 12.10 40.09
CA GLU A 392 -25.01 11.15 39.11
C GLU A 392 -25.11 11.75 37.71
N ILE A 393 -23.97 11.95 37.05
CA ILE A 393 -23.89 12.47 35.68
C ILE A 393 -23.14 11.47 34.82
N THR A 394 -23.75 11.02 33.73
CA THR A 394 -23.08 10.23 32.69
C THR A 394 -23.10 10.97 31.36
N GLU A 395 -21.92 11.16 30.77
CA GLU A 395 -21.74 11.73 29.43
C GLU A 395 -20.93 10.72 28.59
N VAL A 396 -21.44 10.39 27.40
CA VAL A 396 -20.83 9.46 26.45
C VAL A 396 -20.94 10.07 25.05
N ARG A 397 -19.86 10.02 24.27
CA ARG A 397 -19.91 10.40 22.86
C ARG A 397 -19.46 9.26 21.95
N PRO A 398 -20.27 8.85 20.96
CA PRO A 398 -19.88 7.81 20.01
C PRO A 398 -18.76 8.31 19.10
N ASP A 399 -17.88 7.42 18.70
CA ASP A 399 -16.85 7.70 17.71
C ASP A 399 -17.37 7.48 16.29
N VAL A 400 -16.87 8.30 15.37
CA VAL A 400 -17.07 8.15 13.93
C VAL A 400 -15.75 8.50 13.28
N SER A 401 -15.24 7.62 12.43
CA SER A 401 -14.02 7.82 11.67
C SER A 401 -14.26 7.75 10.18
N LEU A 402 -13.36 8.33 9.39
CA LEU A 402 -13.37 8.23 7.94
C LEU A 402 -12.26 7.28 7.48
N VAL A 403 -12.60 6.27 6.69
CA VAL A 403 -11.67 5.29 6.15
C VAL A 403 -11.53 5.51 4.65
N ALA A 404 -10.30 5.62 4.17
CA ALA A 404 -9.94 5.45 2.76
C ALA A 404 -9.23 4.10 2.60
N ARG A 405 -9.77 3.23 1.74
CA ARG A 405 -9.35 1.82 1.59
C ARG A 405 -8.92 1.51 0.17
N ILE A 406 -7.93 0.64 0.04
CA ILE A 406 -7.56 -0.10 -1.18
C ILE A 406 -7.32 -1.57 -0.81
N VAL A 407 -7.53 -2.47 -1.76
CA VAL A 407 -7.12 -3.88 -1.65
C VAL A 407 -6.16 -4.18 -2.79
N THR A 408 -4.98 -4.73 -2.47
CA THR A 408 -3.99 -5.18 -3.43
C THR A 408 -3.82 -6.69 -3.34
N THR A 409 -4.00 -7.37 -4.47
CA THR A 409 -3.92 -8.82 -4.57
C THR A 409 -2.68 -9.19 -5.37
N VAL A 410 -1.65 -9.66 -4.70
CA VAL A 410 -0.36 -10.02 -5.30
C VAL A 410 -0.24 -11.53 -5.26
N GLY A 411 -0.51 -12.18 -6.39
CA GLY A 411 -0.56 -13.63 -6.47
C GLY A 411 -1.66 -14.20 -5.56
N ASN A 412 -1.25 -14.92 -4.53
CA ASN A 412 -2.10 -15.62 -3.57
C ASN A 412 -2.51 -14.75 -2.37
N TYR A 413 -1.86 -13.60 -2.16
CA TYR A 413 -2.11 -12.73 -1.01
C TYR A 413 -3.05 -11.59 -1.35
N ASP A 414 -3.93 -11.26 -0.40
CA ASP A 414 -4.80 -10.10 -0.44
C ASP A 414 -4.48 -9.17 0.74
N TYR A 415 -4.07 -7.94 0.43
CA TYR A 415 -3.70 -6.93 1.41
C TYR A 415 -4.70 -5.79 1.44
N ILE A 416 -5.38 -5.62 2.57
CA ILE A 416 -6.31 -4.52 2.83
C ILE A 416 -5.53 -3.39 3.48
N VAL A 417 -5.43 -2.24 2.80
CA VAL A 417 -4.72 -1.05 3.31
C VAL A 417 -5.70 0.06 3.58
N ASP A 418 -5.81 0.44 4.85
CA ASP A 418 -6.74 1.47 5.34
C ASP A 418 -5.99 2.69 5.88
N TYR A 419 -6.45 3.89 5.50
CA TYR A 419 -6.15 5.16 6.17
C TYR A 419 -7.40 5.65 6.89
N GLU A 420 -7.41 5.57 8.21
CA GLU A 420 -8.52 5.96 9.07
C GLU A 420 -8.25 7.29 9.80
N PHE A 421 -9.04 8.31 9.51
CA PHE A 421 -8.98 9.64 10.12
C PHE A 421 -10.02 9.77 11.23
N LYS A 422 -9.62 10.32 12.38
CA LYS A 422 -10.52 10.53 13.53
C LYS A 422 -10.68 12.02 13.85
N PRO A 423 -11.85 12.48 14.34
CA PRO A 423 -12.05 13.88 14.69
C PRO A 423 -11.17 14.32 15.87
N SER A 424 -10.70 13.36 16.68
CA SER A 424 -9.69 13.55 17.72
C SER A 424 -8.30 13.94 17.18
N GLY A 425 -8.13 13.97 15.86
CA GLY A 425 -6.88 14.26 15.18
C GLY A 425 -5.99 13.03 14.98
N SER A 426 -6.43 11.83 15.36
CA SER A 426 -5.64 10.61 15.12
C SER A 426 -5.73 10.17 13.66
N ILE A 427 -4.62 9.69 13.11
CA ILE A 427 -4.56 9.01 11.80
C ILE A 427 -4.10 7.58 12.08
N LYS A 428 -4.91 6.60 11.72
CA LYS A 428 -4.62 5.18 11.88
C LYS A 428 -4.36 4.55 10.53
N MET A 429 -3.30 3.77 10.43
CA MET A 429 -3.00 2.96 9.24
C MET A 429 -3.29 1.51 9.60
N GLY A 430 -4.23 0.90 8.89
CA GLY A 430 -4.60 -0.51 9.03
C GLY A 430 -4.02 -1.35 7.90
N VAL A 431 -3.56 -2.56 8.25
CA VAL A 431 -3.10 -3.58 7.31
C VAL A 431 -3.82 -4.88 7.64
N GLY A 432 -4.64 -5.39 6.72
CA GLY A 432 -5.27 -6.71 6.81
C GLY A 432 -4.63 -7.68 5.82
N LEU A 433 -4.33 -8.90 6.28
CA LEU A 433 -3.78 -9.99 5.48
C LEU A 433 -4.83 -11.08 5.32
N THR A 434 -5.13 -11.49 4.10
CA THR A 434 -6.02 -12.63 3.77
C THR A 434 -5.57 -13.26 2.44
N GLY A 435 -6.43 -14.04 1.81
CA GLY A 435 -6.11 -14.76 0.57
C GLY A 435 -5.91 -16.25 0.81
N VAL A 436 -4.93 -16.83 0.12
CA VAL A 436 -4.64 -18.27 0.12
C VAL A 436 -3.17 -18.49 0.50
N LEU A 437 -2.90 -19.51 1.32
CA LEU A 437 -1.53 -19.92 1.61
C LEU A 437 -0.80 -20.38 0.33
N GLU A 438 0.47 -19.99 0.19
CA GLU A 438 1.36 -20.71 -0.71
C GLU A 438 1.83 -21.99 -0.01
N VAL A 439 1.63 -23.14 -0.66
CA VAL A 439 1.84 -24.44 -0.03
C VAL A 439 2.91 -25.24 -0.75
N LYS A 440 3.54 -26.13 0.00
CA LYS A 440 4.53 -27.11 -0.45
C LYS A 440 3.92 -28.53 -0.43
N PRO A 441 4.03 -29.31 -1.51
CA PRO A 441 3.71 -30.72 -1.55
C PRO A 441 4.70 -31.53 -0.70
N VAL A 442 4.18 -32.42 0.15
CA VAL A 442 4.98 -33.36 0.95
C VAL A 442 4.40 -34.77 0.90
N GLU A 443 5.20 -35.78 1.23
CA GLU A 443 4.72 -37.18 1.31
C GLU A 443 3.86 -37.44 2.56
N TYR A 444 3.95 -36.57 3.57
CA TYR A 444 3.30 -36.75 4.86
C TYR A 444 1.83 -36.29 4.85
N ILE A 445 0.98 -37.06 5.53
CA ILE A 445 -0.40 -36.72 5.88
C ILE A 445 -0.49 -36.38 7.37
N HIS A 446 0.31 -37.04 8.20
CA HIS A 446 0.30 -36.86 9.65
C HIS A 446 1.67 -36.41 10.16
N THR A 447 1.68 -35.57 11.20
CA THR A 447 2.92 -35.10 11.84
C THR A 447 3.74 -36.24 12.44
N SER A 448 3.11 -37.38 12.77
CA SER A 448 3.79 -38.60 13.23
C SER A 448 4.66 -39.26 12.17
N GLU A 449 4.49 -38.91 10.89
CA GLU A 449 5.24 -39.44 9.76
C GLU A 449 6.51 -38.64 9.46
N ILE A 450 6.60 -37.41 10.00
CA ILE A 450 7.79 -36.55 9.87
C ILE A 450 8.95 -37.21 10.61
N LYS A 451 10.07 -37.40 9.91
CA LYS A 451 11.23 -38.06 10.50
C LYS A 451 11.83 -37.18 11.59
N LEU A 452 12.33 -37.82 12.65
CA LEU A 452 12.96 -37.10 13.76
C LEU A 452 14.13 -36.25 13.24
N GLY A 453 14.07 -34.94 13.47
CA GLY A 453 15.09 -33.97 13.06
C GLY A 453 14.92 -33.43 11.63
N GLU A 454 13.90 -33.89 10.89
CA GLU A 454 13.52 -33.29 9.62
C GLU A 454 12.71 -32.02 9.88
N ASP A 455 13.17 -30.90 9.33
CA ASP A 455 12.40 -29.67 9.27
C ASP A 455 11.67 -29.61 7.93
N ILE A 456 10.34 -29.55 7.99
CA ILE A 456 9.47 -29.40 6.81
C ILE A 456 9.24 -27.92 6.45
N HIS A 457 9.85 -27.00 7.21
CA HIS A 457 9.84 -25.55 7.02
C HIS A 457 8.45 -24.91 7.09
N GLY A 458 7.53 -25.53 7.83
CA GLY A 458 6.16 -25.08 7.93
C GLY A 458 5.27 -26.01 8.75
N THR A 459 3.96 -25.87 8.56
CA THR A 459 2.94 -26.66 9.25
C THR A 459 2.18 -27.52 8.23
N ILE A 460 1.94 -28.80 8.54
CA ILE A 460 0.99 -29.63 7.76
C ILE A 460 -0.41 -29.06 7.98
N VAL A 461 -1.04 -28.51 6.93
CA VAL A 461 -2.36 -27.88 6.98
C VAL A 461 -3.47 -28.74 6.36
N ALA A 462 -3.09 -29.66 5.47
CA ALA A 462 -3.96 -30.66 4.85
C ALA A 462 -3.12 -31.87 4.40
N ASP A 463 -3.76 -32.95 3.94
CA ASP A 463 -3.09 -34.13 3.37
C ASP A 463 -2.05 -33.71 2.32
N ASN A 464 -0.81 -34.18 2.47
CA ASN A 464 0.30 -33.88 1.55
C ASN A 464 0.63 -32.39 1.40
N THR A 465 0.18 -31.52 2.32
CA THR A 465 0.21 -30.06 2.15
C THR A 465 0.84 -29.37 3.35
N VAL A 466 1.98 -28.72 3.14
CA VAL A 466 2.63 -27.86 4.13
C VAL A 466 2.40 -26.39 3.79
N GLY A 467 1.87 -25.60 4.71
CA GLY A 467 1.95 -24.14 4.64
C GLY A 467 3.34 -23.70 5.09
N VAL A 468 4.12 -23.12 4.20
CA VAL A 468 5.53 -22.76 4.46
C VAL A 468 5.60 -21.53 5.35
N ASN A 469 6.50 -21.53 6.35
CA ASN A 469 6.73 -20.39 7.22
C ASN A 469 7.23 -19.19 6.40
N HIS A 470 6.68 -18.01 6.65
CA HIS A 470 7.05 -16.78 5.95
C HIS A 470 6.74 -15.53 6.80
N ASP A 471 7.29 -14.40 6.40
CA ASP A 471 7.01 -13.11 7.03
C ASP A 471 6.25 -12.16 6.08
N HIS A 472 5.56 -11.17 6.65
CA HIS A 472 5.07 -10.01 5.91
C HIS A 472 5.58 -8.73 6.57
N PHE A 473 6.41 -7.97 5.85
CA PHE A 473 6.87 -6.65 6.29
C PHE A 473 6.29 -5.56 5.40
N VAL A 474 5.40 -4.73 5.94
CA VAL A 474 4.69 -3.66 5.22
C VAL A 474 5.23 -2.31 5.66
N THR A 475 5.98 -1.63 4.78
CA THR A 475 6.73 -0.40 5.12
C THR A 475 6.06 0.85 4.57
N PHE A 476 5.63 1.74 5.45
CA PHE A 476 5.04 3.04 5.09
C PHE A 476 6.09 4.14 5.08
N ARG A 477 5.99 5.04 4.09
CA ARG A 477 6.70 6.33 4.08
C ARG A 477 5.75 7.42 4.55
N LEU A 478 6.07 8.09 5.65
CA LEU A 478 5.25 9.08 6.34
C LEU A 478 6.00 10.41 6.40
N HIS A 479 5.73 11.29 5.45
CA HIS A 479 6.30 12.62 5.40
C HIS A 479 5.51 13.56 6.31
N LEU A 480 6.00 13.74 7.54
CA LEU A 480 5.30 14.47 8.59
C LEU A 480 5.71 15.95 8.58
N ASP A 481 4.72 16.83 8.43
CA ASP A 481 4.87 18.29 8.52
C ASP A 481 4.01 18.77 9.69
N ILE A 482 4.44 18.46 10.92
CA ILE A 482 3.71 18.81 12.14
C ILE A 482 3.72 20.33 12.31
N ASP A 483 2.61 20.98 11.96
CA ASP A 483 2.45 22.45 12.00
C ASP A 483 3.58 23.23 11.27
N GLY A 484 4.12 22.63 10.20
CA GLY A 484 5.22 23.14 9.38
C GLY A 484 6.35 22.12 9.19
N THR A 485 7.35 22.48 8.38
CA THR A 485 8.41 21.56 7.93
C THR A 485 9.56 21.40 8.91
N GLU A 486 9.81 22.34 9.83
CA GLU A 486 10.93 22.25 10.78
C GLU A 486 10.56 21.35 11.96
N ASN A 487 10.77 20.04 11.83
CA ASN A 487 10.37 19.04 12.81
C ASN A 487 11.58 18.36 13.45
N SER A 488 11.34 17.61 14.53
CA SER A 488 12.36 16.85 15.25
C SER A 488 11.77 15.56 15.78
N PHE A 489 12.59 14.52 15.85
CA PHE A 489 12.18 13.24 16.43
C PHE A 489 12.68 13.12 17.87
N VAL A 490 11.75 12.96 18.80
CA VAL A 490 11.99 12.82 20.23
C VAL A 490 11.69 11.40 20.68
N ARG A 491 12.69 10.77 21.28
CA ARG A 491 12.59 9.46 21.94
C ARG A 491 12.43 9.70 23.43
N ASN A 492 11.24 9.45 23.94
CA ASN A 492 10.89 9.73 25.33
C ASN A 492 10.92 8.44 26.16
N GLU A 493 12.09 8.10 26.70
CA GLU A 493 12.30 6.86 27.45
C GLU A 493 11.59 6.91 28.82
N LEU A 494 10.89 5.82 29.19
CA LEU A 494 10.28 5.63 30.49
C LEU A 494 11.26 4.89 31.42
N VAL A 495 11.77 5.58 32.44
CA VAL A 495 12.85 5.07 33.29
C VAL A 495 12.41 4.93 34.74
N THR A 496 12.60 3.72 35.30
CA THR A 496 12.44 3.49 36.74
C THR A 496 13.54 4.22 37.52
N THR A 497 13.13 5.03 38.48
CA THR A 497 14.02 5.84 39.33
C THR A 497 13.80 5.48 40.80
N ARG A 498 14.90 5.31 41.53
CA ARG A 498 14.86 5.10 42.98
C ARG A 498 14.64 6.42 43.70
N SER A 499 13.74 6.44 44.67
CA SER A 499 13.52 7.63 45.51
C SER A 499 14.83 8.05 46.16
N PRO A 500 15.27 9.31 46.02
CA PRO A 500 16.42 9.80 46.75
C PRO A 500 16.20 9.64 48.25
N LYS A 501 17.24 9.22 49.00
CA LYS A 501 17.14 9.08 50.47
C LYS A 501 16.75 10.38 51.18
N SER A 502 16.97 11.53 50.54
CA SER A 502 16.58 12.86 51.02
C SER A 502 15.07 13.13 50.97
N VAL A 503 14.32 12.37 50.18
CA VAL A 503 12.86 12.50 50.10
C VAL A 503 12.24 11.59 51.17
N ASN A 504 11.55 12.17 52.15
CA ASN A 504 10.81 11.42 53.16
C ASN A 504 9.55 10.79 52.53
N THR A 505 9.72 9.64 51.87
CA THR A 505 8.63 8.90 51.25
C THR A 505 8.73 7.42 51.61
N PRO A 506 7.60 6.73 51.90
CA PRO A 506 7.60 5.29 52.06
C PRO A 506 7.86 4.55 50.74
N ARG A 507 7.75 5.23 49.59
CA ARG A 507 7.96 4.65 48.26
C ARG A 507 9.45 4.46 47.98
N LYS A 508 9.83 3.24 47.58
CA LYS A 508 11.21 2.94 47.16
C LYS A 508 11.54 3.47 45.76
N THR A 509 10.56 3.55 44.87
CA THR A 509 10.75 3.91 43.46
C THR A 509 9.53 4.62 42.89
N TYR A 510 9.75 5.29 41.76
CA TYR A 510 8.78 5.85 40.83
C TYR A 510 9.33 5.71 39.40
N TRP A 511 8.57 6.03 38.36
CA TRP A 511 9.09 6.15 37.00
C TRP A 511 9.03 7.61 36.55
N THR A 512 9.90 7.98 35.61
CA THR A 512 9.95 9.31 35.01
C THR A 512 10.26 9.19 33.52
N THR A 513 10.05 10.27 32.78
CA THR A 513 10.45 10.40 31.38
C THR A 513 11.87 10.96 31.25
N LYS A 514 12.60 10.53 30.22
CA LYS A 514 13.87 11.12 29.78
C LYS A 514 13.80 11.39 28.28
N PRO A 515 13.33 12.58 27.85
CA PRO A 515 13.26 12.91 26.44
C PRO A 515 14.67 13.10 25.86
N LYS A 516 14.93 12.47 24.71
CA LYS A 516 16.14 12.68 23.90
C LYS A 516 15.72 13.00 22.47
N THR A 517 16.06 14.19 21.99
CA THR A 517 15.94 14.54 20.56
C THR A 517 17.04 13.81 19.78
N ALA A 518 16.65 13.01 18.79
CA ALA A 518 17.57 12.41 17.84
C ALA A 518 18.11 13.49 16.91
N LYS A 519 19.43 13.64 16.85
CA LYS A 519 20.09 14.68 16.05
C LYS A 519 20.40 14.24 14.63
N THR A 520 20.64 12.94 14.45
CA THR A 520 21.02 12.34 13.17
C THR A 520 20.20 11.08 12.86
N GLU A 521 20.21 10.65 11.59
CA GLU A 521 19.51 9.45 11.13
C GLU A 521 19.85 8.21 11.98
N ALA A 522 21.13 8.00 12.35
CA ALA A 522 21.55 6.85 13.16
C ALA A 522 20.92 6.82 14.56
N GLU A 523 20.69 7.98 15.20
CA GLU A 523 20.05 8.04 16.53
C GLU A 523 18.55 7.74 16.47
N ALA A 524 17.95 7.88 15.27
CA ALA A 524 16.53 7.72 15.02
C ALA A 524 16.14 6.36 14.39
N ARG A 525 17.08 5.41 14.31
CA ARG A 525 16.77 4.02 13.99
C ARG A 525 16.31 3.30 15.25
N VAL A 526 15.09 2.77 15.24
CA VAL A 526 14.48 2.15 16.43
C VAL A 526 14.06 0.71 16.13
N LYS A 527 14.59 -0.23 16.93
CA LYS A 527 14.03 -1.57 17.10
C LYS A 527 13.05 -1.52 18.27
N LEU A 528 11.79 -1.81 18.01
CA LEU A 528 10.75 -1.80 19.03
C LEU A 528 10.96 -2.95 20.03
N GLY A 529 10.34 -2.83 21.21
CA GLY A 529 10.43 -3.84 22.26
C GLY A 529 11.72 -3.83 23.11
N LEU A 530 12.80 -3.16 22.67
CA LEU A 530 14.05 -3.06 23.43
C LEU A 530 13.97 -2.13 24.65
N LYS A 531 13.11 -1.10 24.58
CA LYS A 531 12.90 -0.11 25.63
C LYS A 531 11.43 0.28 25.70
N ALA A 532 10.98 0.66 26.89
CA ALA A 532 9.73 1.39 27.05
C ALA A 532 9.98 2.86 26.70
N GLU A 533 9.52 3.31 25.53
CA GLU A 533 9.66 4.70 25.09
C GLU A 533 8.45 5.16 24.28
N GLU A 534 8.09 6.45 24.37
CA GLU A 534 7.20 7.09 23.40
C GLU A 534 8.04 7.68 22.27
N LEU A 535 7.63 7.43 21.02
CA LEU A 535 8.28 7.94 19.82
C LEU A 535 7.45 9.09 19.26
N VAL A 536 7.99 10.31 19.25
CA VAL A 536 7.22 11.53 18.96
C VAL A 536 7.92 12.37 17.89
N VAL A 537 7.19 12.80 16.87
CA VAL A 537 7.63 13.88 15.99
C VAL A 537 7.03 15.18 16.49
N VAL A 538 7.87 16.16 16.78
CA VAL A 538 7.48 17.46 17.33
C VAL A 538 7.92 18.59 16.41
N ASN A 539 7.22 19.72 16.51
CA ASN A 539 7.68 20.99 15.97
C ASN A 539 8.21 21.86 17.13
N PRO A 540 9.53 21.98 17.30
CA PRO A 540 10.10 22.73 18.43
C PRO A 540 9.88 24.25 18.31
N ASN A 541 9.45 24.75 17.15
CA ASN A 541 9.13 26.16 16.90
C ASN A 541 7.65 26.50 17.18
N ARG A 542 6.87 25.51 17.64
CA ARG A 542 5.45 25.65 17.96
C ARG A 542 5.16 25.02 19.32
N LYS A 543 4.63 25.83 20.23
CA LYS A 543 4.31 25.41 21.59
C LYS A 543 2.89 25.75 21.96
N THR A 544 2.28 24.90 22.77
CA THR A 544 1.03 25.21 23.46
C THR A 544 1.23 26.35 24.46
N LYS A 545 0.15 26.93 24.98
CA LYS A 545 0.22 27.97 26.03
C LYS A 545 0.98 27.53 27.29
N HIS A 546 1.08 26.22 27.53
CA HIS A 546 1.77 25.64 28.68
C HIS A 546 3.26 25.36 28.41
N GLY A 547 3.75 25.66 27.20
CA GLY A 547 5.16 25.48 26.83
C GLY A 547 5.53 24.10 26.30
N ASN A 548 4.56 23.19 26.12
CA ASN A 548 4.79 21.89 25.48
C ASN A 548 4.92 22.07 23.97
N GLU A 549 5.91 21.43 23.36
CA GLU A 549 6.08 21.35 21.90
C GLU A 549 4.91 20.58 21.28
N VAL A 550 4.37 21.08 20.17
CA VAL A 550 3.28 20.41 19.45
C VAL A 550 3.83 19.19 18.74
N GLY A 551 3.13 18.06 18.81
CA GLY A 551 3.65 16.80 18.28
C GLY A 551 2.61 15.77 17.93
N TYR A 552 3.06 14.73 17.22
CA TYR A 552 2.34 13.50 16.98
C TYR A 552 3.21 12.33 17.41
N ARG A 553 2.64 11.42 18.21
CA ARG A 553 3.32 10.19 18.64
C ARG A 553 2.91 9.01 17.80
N LEU A 554 3.85 8.11 17.57
CA LEU A 554 3.61 6.81 16.99
C LEU A 554 3.18 5.83 18.09
N LEU A 555 1.94 5.37 18.02
CA LEU A 555 1.47 4.17 18.72
C LEU A 555 1.63 3.01 17.76
N HIS A 556 2.75 2.31 17.90
CA HIS A 556 3.12 1.20 17.04
C HIS A 556 2.26 -0.04 17.32
N GLY A 557 2.17 -0.91 16.32
CA GLY A 557 1.60 -2.25 16.45
C GLY A 557 2.66 -3.26 16.91
N SER A 558 2.68 -4.40 16.21
CA SER A 558 3.68 -5.46 16.39
C SER A 558 5.12 -4.93 16.39
N ALA A 559 5.96 -5.50 17.25
CA ALA A 559 7.40 -5.24 17.30
C ALA A 559 8.22 -6.24 16.46
N ALA A 560 7.57 -7.03 15.60
CA ALA A 560 8.22 -7.98 14.70
C ALA A 560 9.27 -7.29 13.81
N GLY A 561 10.42 -7.93 13.66
CA GLY A 561 11.53 -7.50 12.81
C GLY A 561 12.13 -8.72 12.10
N PRO A 562 13.11 -8.55 11.20
CA PRO A 562 13.59 -9.63 10.36
C PRO A 562 14.21 -10.77 11.19
N LEU A 563 13.92 -12.00 10.77
CA LEU A 563 14.52 -13.23 11.31
C LEU A 563 15.67 -13.77 10.45
N LEU A 564 15.79 -13.29 9.19
CA LEU A 564 16.93 -13.59 8.32
C LEU A 564 18.23 -12.98 8.88
N ALA A 565 19.35 -13.64 8.59
CA ALA A 565 20.67 -13.09 8.89
C ALA A 565 20.92 -11.81 8.10
N GLN A 566 21.65 -10.85 8.67
CA GLN A 566 21.85 -9.55 8.03
C GLN A 566 22.69 -9.61 6.74
N ASP A 567 23.48 -10.66 6.58
CA ASP A 567 24.30 -10.94 5.40
C ASP A 567 23.62 -11.88 4.39
N ASP A 568 22.40 -12.33 4.67
CA ASP A 568 21.60 -13.06 3.69
C ASP A 568 21.17 -12.14 2.54
N PHE A 569 21.20 -12.63 1.31
CA PHE A 569 20.98 -11.80 0.13
C PHE A 569 19.60 -11.12 0.09
N PRO A 570 18.48 -11.81 0.42
CA PRO A 570 17.17 -11.16 0.53
C PRO A 570 17.14 -10.09 1.62
N GLN A 571 17.81 -10.33 2.75
CA GLN A 571 17.88 -9.36 3.84
C GLN A 571 18.73 -8.13 3.49
N ILE A 572 19.76 -8.28 2.66
CA ILE A 572 20.53 -7.16 2.08
C ILE A 572 19.63 -6.33 1.16
N ARG A 573 18.84 -6.97 0.29
CA ARG A 573 17.86 -6.30 -0.59
C ARG A 573 16.77 -5.59 0.19
N ALA A 574 16.30 -6.20 1.27
CA ALA A 574 15.24 -5.70 2.13
C ALA A 574 15.75 -5.05 3.43
N ALA A 575 16.97 -4.50 3.42
CA ALA A 575 17.63 -3.97 4.62
C ALA A 575 16.86 -2.83 5.32
N PHE A 576 15.82 -2.27 4.67
CA PHE A 576 14.85 -1.37 5.28
C PHE A 576 14.06 -2.00 6.44
N THR A 577 13.95 -3.33 6.53
CA THR A 577 13.29 -4.03 7.64
C THR A 577 14.16 -4.14 8.90
N ASN A 578 15.47 -3.84 8.82
CA ASN A 578 16.42 -3.99 9.93
C ASN A 578 16.06 -3.19 11.20
N TYR A 579 15.20 -2.17 11.07
CA TYR A 579 14.62 -1.40 12.16
C TYR A 579 13.14 -1.17 11.86
N ASN A 580 12.30 -1.12 12.89
CA ASN A 580 10.87 -0.86 12.73
C ASN A 580 10.58 0.60 12.38
N VAL A 581 11.37 1.53 12.94
CA VAL A 581 11.23 2.97 12.70
C VAL A 581 12.56 3.53 12.22
N TRP A 582 12.48 4.35 11.17
CA TRP A 582 13.58 5.17 10.69
C TRP A 582 13.12 6.62 10.55
N ILE A 583 14.01 7.57 10.79
CA ILE A 583 13.80 8.97 10.42
C ILE A 583 14.94 9.42 9.50
N THR A 584 14.58 9.98 8.35
CA THR A 584 15.51 10.58 7.40
C THR A 584 15.14 12.04 7.17
N PRO A 585 16.08 12.92 6.79
CA PRO A 585 15.68 14.20 6.23
C PRO A 585 14.96 13.95 4.90
N TYR A 586 14.04 14.85 4.56
CA TYR A 586 13.31 14.80 3.30
C TYR A 586 14.28 14.92 2.12
N ASN A 587 14.17 13.96 1.21
CA ASN A 587 14.76 14.02 -0.11
C ASN A 587 13.71 13.58 -1.12
N ARG A 588 13.56 14.36 -2.19
CA ARG A 588 12.57 14.12 -3.24
C ARG A 588 12.79 12.79 -3.98
N SER A 589 14.03 12.31 -4.09
CA SER A 589 14.32 11.02 -4.74
C SER A 589 14.21 9.81 -3.81
N GLU A 590 14.12 10.01 -2.50
CA GLU A 590 14.07 8.93 -1.50
C GLU A 590 12.60 8.58 -1.21
N VAL A 591 12.04 7.70 -2.05
CA VAL A 591 10.61 7.33 -2.05
C VAL A 591 10.38 5.85 -1.73
N TRP A 592 11.19 4.96 -2.30
CA TRP A 592 10.99 3.51 -2.25
C TRP A 592 11.99 2.83 -1.31
N ALA A 593 11.53 2.23 -0.22
CA ALA A 593 12.41 1.73 0.84
C ALA A 593 13.38 0.62 0.36
N GLY A 594 12.95 -0.20 -0.61
CA GLY A 594 13.77 -1.20 -1.29
C GLY A 594 14.62 -0.69 -2.46
N GLY A 595 14.54 0.62 -2.77
CA GLY A 595 15.19 1.25 -3.91
C GLY A 595 14.29 1.40 -5.14
N LEU A 596 14.75 2.18 -6.13
CA LEU A 596 13.96 2.45 -7.33
C LEU A 596 13.75 1.20 -8.21
N TYR A 597 14.74 0.30 -8.25
CA TYR A 597 14.73 -0.93 -9.05
C TYR A 597 14.89 -2.14 -8.14
N ALA A 598 13.79 -2.82 -7.82
CA ALA A 598 13.74 -3.86 -6.79
C ALA A 598 14.04 -5.26 -7.34
N ASP A 599 13.57 -5.57 -8.55
CA ASP A 599 13.82 -6.85 -9.19
C ASP A 599 15.33 -7.02 -9.42
N ARG A 600 15.89 -8.15 -9.00
CA ARG A 600 17.34 -8.44 -9.04
C ARG A 600 18.22 -7.36 -8.38
N SER A 601 17.70 -6.59 -7.43
CA SER A 601 18.46 -5.56 -6.71
C SER A 601 19.60 -6.17 -5.88
N GLN A 602 20.66 -5.39 -5.63
CA GLN A 602 21.80 -5.82 -4.80
C GLN A 602 21.82 -5.14 -3.42
N GLY A 603 20.71 -4.51 -3.03
CA GLY A 603 20.58 -3.78 -1.76
C GLY A 603 21.36 -2.45 -1.69
N ASP A 604 21.83 -1.94 -2.83
CA ASP A 604 22.69 -0.75 -2.96
C ASP A 604 21.94 0.60 -2.98
N ASP A 605 20.61 0.58 -3.09
CA ASP A 605 19.74 1.78 -3.09
C ASP A 605 18.62 1.72 -2.03
N THR A 606 18.84 1.01 -0.92
CA THR A 606 17.81 0.86 0.13
C THR A 606 17.78 2.03 1.11
N LEU A 607 16.69 2.13 1.88
CA LEU A 607 16.60 3.05 3.04
C LEU A 607 17.78 2.90 4.00
N ALA A 608 18.26 1.67 4.20
CA ALA A 608 19.43 1.40 5.02
C ALA A 608 20.67 2.12 4.47
N VAL A 609 20.94 2.02 3.16
CA VAL A 609 22.05 2.70 2.49
C VAL A 609 21.90 4.22 2.59
N TRP A 610 20.73 4.78 2.32
CA TRP A 610 20.52 6.23 2.40
C TRP A 610 20.80 6.76 3.82
N SER A 611 20.34 6.03 4.84
CA SER A 611 20.50 6.43 6.23
C SER A 611 21.95 6.36 6.72
N GLN A 612 22.86 5.65 6.03
CA GLN A 612 24.29 5.60 6.38
C GLN A 612 24.98 6.96 6.22
N ARG A 613 24.40 7.86 5.42
CA ARG A 613 24.85 9.26 5.30
C ARG A 613 24.76 10.01 6.64
N ASN A 614 23.98 9.49 7.59
CA ASN A 614 23.84 9.98 8.97
C ASN A 614 23.59 11.49 9.05
N ARG A 615 22.72 11.98 8.17
CA ARG A 615 22.40 13.39 8.00
C ARG A 615 21.73 13.94 9.26
N LYS A 616 21.78 15.26 9.43
CA LYS A 616 21.05 15.98 10.47
C LYS A 616 19.54 15.84 10.23
N ILE A 617 18.78 15.63 11.32
CA ILE A 617 17.32 15.52 11.32
C ILE A 617 16.65 16.43 12.37
N GLU A 618 17.43 17.06 13.25
CA GLU A 618 16.90 18.00 14.26
C GLU A 618 16.59 19.35 13.63
N LYS A 619 15.34 19.79 13.76
CA LYS A 619 14.76 21.01 13.17
C LYS A 619 14.85 21.04 11.65
N GLU A 620 14.56 19.90 11.03
CA GLU A 620 14.61 19.72 9.59
C GLU A 620 13.26 19.21 9.08
N ASP A 621 13.07 19.28 7.76
CA ASP A 621 12.02 18.56 7.04
C ASP A 621 12.35 17.07 7.06
N ILE A 622 11.53 16.26 7.75
CA ILE A 622 11.84 14.85 8.04
C ILE A 622 10.74 13.90 7.59
N VAL A 623 11.15 12.67 7.30
CA VAL A 623 10.28 11.58 6.89
C VAL A 623 10.45 10.44 7.88
N MET A 624 9.33 9.97 8.43
CA MET A 624 9.27 8.75 9.21
C MET A 624 9.01 7.58 8.27
N TRP A 625 9.72 6.48 8.47
CA TRP A 625 9.49 5.22 7.80
C TRP A 625 9.13 4.20 8.87
N TYR A 626 8.02 3.50 8.67
CA TYR A 626 7.51 2.55 9.66
C TYR A 626 7.13 1.23 9.04
N THR A 627 7.71 0.14 9.55
CA THR A 627 7.45 -1.22 9.09
C THR A 627 6.54 -1.96 10.07
N VAL A 628 5.37 -2.37 9.59
CA VAL A 628 4.50 -3.34 10.27
C VAL A 628 4.99 -4.74 9.90
N GLY A 629 5.28 -5.59 10.89
CA GLY A 629 5.76 -6.95 10.67
C GLY A 629 4.80 -8.02 11.18
N PHE A 630 4.67 -9.12 10.44
CA PHE A 630 3.98 -10.35 10.80
C PHE A 630 4.90 -11.54 10.55
N HIS A 631 5.06 -12.40 11.55
CA HIS A 631 5.65 -13.73 11.36
C HIS A 631 4.49 -14.71 11.21
N HIS A 632 4.33 -15.32 10.04
CA HIS A 632 3.25 -16.26 9.78
C HIS A 632 3.77 -17.68 9.94
N VAL A 633 3.33 -18.33 11.02
CA VAL A 633 3.38 -19.79 11.15
C VAL A 633 2.00 -20.29 10.72
N PRO A 634 1.85 -20.82 9.49
CA PRO A 634 0.53 -21.20 9.00
C PRO A 634 -0.16 -22.23 9.89
N SER A 635 -1.48 -22.14 9.95
CA SER A 635 -2.34 -23.03 10.73
C SER A 635 -3.42 -23.65 9.85
N GLN A 636 -4.12 -24.67 10.35
CA GLN A 636 -5.19 -25.32 9.60
C GLN A 636 -6.37 -24.37 9.36
N GLU A 637 -6.61 -23.41 10.26
CA GLU A 637 -7.60 -22.36 10.11
C GLU A 637 -7.33 -21.41 8.94
N ASP A 638 -6.08 -21.36 8.45
CA ASP A 638 -5.70 -20.55 7.29
C ASP A 638 -6.02 -21.26 5.95
N TYR A 639 -6.45 -22.54 6.00
CA TYR A 639 -6.73 -23.38 4.84
C TYR A 639 -8.26 -23.63 4.69
N PRO A 640 -8.82 -23.59 3.46
CA PRO A 640 -8.17 -23.34 2.17
C PRO A 640 -8.06 -21.85 1.80
N THR A 641 -8.58 -20.97 2.64
CA THR A 641 -8.45 -19.51 2.53
C THR A 641 -8.43 -18.90 3.93
N MET A 642 -7.54 -17.93 4.12
CA MET A 642 -7.17 -17.41 5.42
C MET A 642 -8.17 -16.36 5.93
N PRO A 643 -8.74 -16.51 7.14
CA PRO A 643 -9.45 -15.43 7.81
C PRO A 643 -8.55 -14.20 8.02
N THR A 644 -9.07 -12.99 7.84
CA THR A 644 -8.24 -11.79 7.85
C THR A 644 -7.49 -11.59 9.17
N LEU A 645 -6.15 -11.59 9.12
CA LEU A 645 -5.29 -11.14 10.20
C LEU A 645 -5.03 -9.64 10.08
N SER A 646 -5.43 -8.85 11.09
CA SER A 646 -5.32 -7.39 11.05
C SER A 646 -4.22 -6.87 11.98
N GLY A 647 -3.45 -5.90 11.49
CA GLY A 647 -2.48 -5.11 12.24
C GLY A 647 -2.51 -3.64 11.80
N GLY A 648 -1.52 -2.87 12.25
CA GLY A 648 -1.45 -1.45 11.93
C GLY A 648 -0.75 -0.61 13.00
N PHE A 649 -0.95 0.69 12.92
CA PHE A 649 -0.40 1.67 13.87
C PHE A 649 -1.22 2.97 13.87
N GLU A 650 -1.00 3.83 14.87
CA GLU A 650 -1.70 5.10 15.00
C GLU A 650 -0.72 6.27 15.20
N LEU A 651 -0.86 7.31 14.38
CA LEU A 651 -0.29 8.62 14.63
C LEU A 651 -1.29 9.42 15.47
N ARG A 652 -0.99 9.59 16.77
CA ARG A 652 -1.87 10.27 17.71
C ARG A 652 -1.32 11.64 18.08
N PRO A 653 -2.13 12.72 18.04
CA PRO A 653 -1.68 14.03 18.49
C PRO A 653 -1.24 13.97 19.96
N THR A 654 -0.09 14.57 20.27
CA THR A 654 0.52 14.66 21.61
C THR A 654 0.95 16.09 21.83
N ASN A 655 0.24 16.78 22.73
CA ASN A 655 0.38 18.22 22.94
C ASN A 655 0.20 19.06 21.66
N PHE A 656 -0.41 18.51 20.62
CA PHE A 656 -0.70 19.25 19.39
C PHE A 656 -1.72 20.36 19.66
N PHE A 657 -2.80 20.01 20.37
CA PHE A 657 -3.89 20.90 20.76
C PHE A 657 -3.71 21.45 22.17
N GLU A 658 -4.39 22.56 22.47
CA GLU A 658 -4.43 23.15 23.81
C GLU A 658 -5.19 22.30 24.85
N ARG A 659 -6.07 21.42 24.40
CA ARG A 659 -6.89 20.51 25.20
C ARG A 659 -7.44 19.38 24.31
N ASN A 660 -8.29 18.51 24.85
CA ASN A 660 -9.02 17.53 24.05
C ASN A 660 -9.76 18.21 22.86
N PRO A 661 -9.37 17.94 21.59
CA PRO A 661 -9.93 18.60 20.41
C PRO A 661 -11.40 18.27 20.17
N VAL A 662 -11.89 17.15 20.71
CA VAL A 662 -13.29 16.69 20.54
C VAL A 662 -14.16 16.95 21.77
N LEU A 663 -13.69 17.80 22.69
CA LEU A 663 -14.46 18.20 23.87
C LEU A 663 -15.79 18.88 23.49
N LYS A 664 -15.83 19.61 22.37
CA LYS A 664 -17.02 20.33 21.87
C LYS A 664 -17.72 19.65 20.69
N THR A 665 -17.24 18.48 20.25
CA THR A 665 -17.84 17.71 19.16
C THR A 665 -19.18 17.13 19.60
N LYS A 666 -20.28 17.58 18.99
CA LYS A 666 -21.62 17.06 19.30
C LYS A 666 -21.72 15.59 18.89
N PRO A 667 -22.43 14.74 19.66
CA PRO A 667 -22.68 13.36 19.25
C PRO A 667 -23.53 13.34 17.97
N VAL A 668 -23.32 12.31 17.15
CA VAL A 668 -24.21 12.04 16.01
C VAL A 668 -25.62 11.75 16.54
N LYS A 669 -26.64 12.35 15.93
CA LYS A 669 -28.04 12.07 16.27
C LYS A 669 -28.41 10.70 15.72
N VAL A 670 -28.57 9.72 16.61
CA VAL A 670 -29.11 8.41 16.24
C VAL A 670 -30.60 8.61 15.90
N THR A 671 -30.94 8.49 14.63
CA THR A 671 -32.34 8.42 14.20
C THR A 671 -32.79 6.97 14.30
N THR A 672 -33.88 6.73 15.03
CA THR A 672 -34.56 5.43 14.90
C THR A 672 -35.10 5.34 13.49
N ALA A 673 -34.70 4.31 12.75
CA ALA A 673 -35.26 4.04 11.43
C ALA A 673 -36.80 4.09 11.50
N ARG A 674 -37.45 4.63 10.46
CA ARG A 674 -38.91 4.51 10.36
C ARG A 674 -39.25 3.04 10.49
N LYS A 675 -40.11 2.68 11.45
CA LYS A 675 -40.61 1.32 11.59
C LYS A 675 -41.32 0.94 10.29
N CYS A 676 -40.63 0.22 9.42
CA CYS A 676 -41.27 -0.55 8.37
C CYS A 676 -41.71 -1.85 9.04
N THR A 677 -43.01 -2.08 9.13
CA THR A 677 -43.54 -3.41 9.49
C THR A 677 -43.14 -4.35 8.35
N PRO A 678 -42.37 -5.43 8.61
CA PRO A 678 -42.19 -6.46 7.60
C PRO A 678 -43.58 -6.93 7.19
N LYS A 679 -43.90 -6.91 5.89
CA LYS A 679 -45.03 -7.71 5.41
C LYS A 679 -44.62 -9.16 5.60
N ASN A 680 -45.36 -9.88 6.44
CA ASN A 680 -45.32 -11.34 6.43
C ASN A 680 -45.83 -11.79 5.06
N ASP A 681 -44.93 -12.22 4.18
CA ASP A 681 -45.24 -13.12 3.07
C ASP A 681 -44.74 -14.52 3.45
#